data_AF-A0A1Z9C3S4-F1
#
_entry.id   AF-A0A1Z9C3S4-F1
#
_cell.length_a   1.000
_cell.length_b   1.000
_cell.length_c   1.000
_cell.angle_alpha   90.00
_cell.angle_beta   90.00
_cell.angle_gamma   90.00
#
_symmetry.space_group_name_H-M   'P 1'
#
loop_
_entity.id
_entity.type
_entity.pdbx_description
1 polymer ?
#
loop_
_entity_poly.entity_id
_entity_poly.type
_entity_poly.pdbx_seq_one_letter_code
_entity_poly.pdbx_strand_id
1 'polypeptide(L)'
;MGKLERKKIQLVFFLQLMFLLSLTTPMVQGTNPYGNLDKMDEALETALQTADGVESSFEVIFQLNTPVTNEDINFMKNVGATYLDGAKLIHGGLIDASPDVIRKLSTWDRVEYLELNRELDFFYLPAEWGGDPTDPSTMMHETTHVVRATDAWHRAIIDVNGNVQFDIDNAFTEWDGDGTAIVDLDTGVDAGHPDFDYLEPWTGEKVIYSAKWNGVWTETRNSDTSSGHGTHVGGTIAGNGDASSGRRAGVAKGGQLVALGTGDGASIFAAEQGLEWTYEHSIPSQNPYHIRVVSNSWGTDGDYDPNGAIATITDMLTFDNGVAVIFAASNSGGSGGGGECSGDLRTNVYANTPSAISVAALTHDGTQVTSFSSRGCMTQQHTWPDVGAPGRDIWATAPRGTAIDASTRTQGDLYYMAISGTSMATPHVGGMAGVLLDIAPSLGVADYHREDHDEGDSLVGGDGTASYGQFDDWDTANYSRVHELELILELTARYEGMENSCEDGNDEDSCNDIPAECYRSATGECHDWRVGHGLTDVDAAMALARTLQLMRDQDGDGFVDHPEYTVWDAWAIYESMMVESSIPVNTDRVSHSWKGDWNHFNNGASGAVYYTEDSHYVWIPNGTTQLEARFVPTEFDLDTAQGGALQLEIDLGEDGSNDAQGSCSRVSDAWICDLDVESSHWNSWAHFDVTGQAFTFLGILNDPEFFESRIPYTVDVTLTLDLSQPVDISIEQRPDFYSDLDPAAPSDAYDSDYDGMLTFTRPVYDQQAVFALIMPKETMSEDSDDGFFSAFGNLFSNYFGTASFFFLFVLLSALGIGYMVRSSRIEQPKMLIPSSVDAELLED
;
A
#
# COMPACT_ATOMS: atom_id res chain seq x y z
N MET A 1 -61.60 -6.48 71.20
CA MET A 1 -60.41 -6.32 70.35
C MET A 1 -59.30 -5.67 71.16
N GLY A 2 -58.25 -6.44 71.49
CA GLY A 2 -57.17 -5.99 72.36
C GLY A 2 -56.24 -5.01 71.66
N LYS A 3 -55.50 -4.18 72.42
CA LYS A 3 -54.48 -3.24 71.88
C LYS A 3 -53.48 -3.88 70.92
N LEU A 4 -53.27 -5.19 71.03
CA LEU A 4 -52.40 -5.98 70.15
C LEU A 4 -53.01 -6.26 68.77
N GLU A 5 -54.34 -6.48 68.68
CA GLU A 5 -55.03 -6.70 67.41
C GLU A 5 -55.13 -5.42 66.57
N ARG A 6 -55.31 -4.26 67.23
CA ARG A 6 -55.29 -2.95 66.53
C ARG A 6 -53.94 -2.65 65.89
N LYS A 7 -52.82 -2.99 66.55
CA LYS A 7 -51.49 -2.80 65.98
C LYS A 7 -51.21 -3.74 64.80
N LYS A 8 -51.69 -4.99 64.86
CA LYS A 8 -51.56 -5.93 63.74
C LYS A 8 -52.38 -5.51 62.52
N ILE A 9 -53.59 -5.01 62.72
CA ILE A 9 -54.43 -4.51 61.62
C ILE A 9 -53.84 -3.24 61.01
N GLN A 10 -53.29 -2.33 61.82
CA GLN A 10 -52.61 -1.13 61.31
C GLN A 10 -51.32 -1.47 60.55
N LEU A 11 -50.55 -2.46 61.00
CA LEU A 11 -49.36 -2.92 60.30
C LEU A 11 -49.70 -3.59 58.96
N VAL A 12 -50.77 -4.40 58.92
CA VAL A 12 -51.25 -5.02 57.68
C VAL A 12 -51.77 -3.97 56.71
N PHE A 13 -52.52 -2.97 57.18
CA PHE A 13 -52.96 -1.85 56.34
C PHE A 13 -51.77 -1.00 55.84
N PHE A 14 -50.75 -0.79 56.67
CA PHE A 14 -49.56 -0.03 56.28
C PHE A 14 -48.71 -0.80 55.26
N LEU A 15 -48.58 -2.12 55.42
CA LEU A 15 -47.91 -3.00 54.45
C LEU A 15 -48.70 -3.10 53.14
N GLN A 16 -50.03 -3.19 53.19
CA GLN A 16 -50.87 -3.16 51.98
C GLN A 16 -50.84 -1.80 51.29
N LEU A 17 -50.76 -0.69 52.04
CA LEU A 17 -50.61 0.64 51.47
C LEU A 17 -49.22 0.82 50.83
N MET A 18 -48.15 0.28 51.44
CA MET A 18 -46.82 0.24 50.82
C MET A 18 -46.79 -0.64 49.57
N PHE A 19 -47.50 -1.76 49.56
CA PHE A 19 -47.61 -2.65 48.39
C PHE A 19 -48.45 -2.01 47.26
N LEU A 20 -49.46 -1.21 47.60
CA LEU A 20 -50.24 -0.41 46.64
C LEU A 20 -49.45 0.81 46.13
N LEU A 21 -48.62 1.44 46.98
CA LEU A 21 -47.71 2.52 46.58
C LEU A 21 -46.53 2.01 45.73
N SER A 22 -46.09 0.76 45.91
CA SER A 22 -45.13 0.10 44.99
C SER A 22 -45.76 -0.35 43.68
N LEU A 23 -47.09 -0.33 43.56
CA LEU A 23 -47.83 -0.64 42.33
C LEU A 23 -48.33 0.62 41.60
N THR A 24 -48.04 1.81 42.14
CA THR A 24 -48.26 3.11 41.49
C THR A 24 -46.94 3.82 41.27
N THR A 25 -45.95 3.13 40.69
CA THR A 25 -45.04 3.82 39.79
C THR A 25 -45.85 4.18 38.54
N PRO A 26 -45.69 5.37 37.94
CA PRO A 26 -46.13 5.55 36.57
C PRO A 26 -45.46 4.44 35.77
N MET A 27 -46.24 3.66 35.00
CA MET A 27 -45.66 2.85 33.93
C MET A 27 -44.95 3.83 33.00
N VAL A 28 -43.64 4.01 33.21
CA VAL A 28 -42.74 4.54 32.19
C VAL A 28 -42.78 3.48 31.09
N GLN A 29 -43.42 3.85 30.01
CA GLN A 29 -43.51 3.06 28.81
C GLN A 29 -42.09 2.95 28.23
N GLY A 30 -41.44 1.82 28.45
CA GLY A 30 -40.38 1.27 27.59
C GLY A 30 -39.19 2.16 27.24
N THR A 31 -38.51 2.78 28.20
CA THR A 31 -37.15 3.25 27.96
C THR A 31 -36.22 2.10 28.30
N ASN A 32 -35.79 1.34 27.30
CA ASN A 32 -34.58 0.53 27.42
C ASN A 32 -33.41 1.53 27.61
N PRO A 33 -32.89 1.73 28.84
CA PRO A 33 -31.96 2.81 29.11
C PRO A 33 -30.56 2.52 28.55
N TYR A 34 -30.32 1.29 28.08
CA TYR A 34 -29.04 0.85 27.53
C TYR A 34 -29.09 0.65 26.01
N GLY A 35 -30.26 0.40 25.42
CA GLY A 35 -30.34 -0.04 24.02
C GLY A 35 -30.01 -1.53 23.89
N ASN A 36 -29.67 -1.97 22.68
CA ASN A 36 -29.14 -3.29 22.42
C ASN A 36 -27.62 -3.21 22.29
N LEU A 37 -26.91 -3.65 23.33
CA LEU A 37 -25.44 -3.59 23.42
C LEU A 37 -24.79 -4.53 22.40
N ASP A 38 -25.43 -5.68 22.10
CA ASP A 38 -24.97 -6.64 21.09
C ASP A 38 -24.95 -6.08 19.64
N LYS A 39 -25.31 -4.80 19.44
CA LYS A 39 -25.33 -4.10 18.13
C LYS A 39 -24.63 -2.74 18.21
N MET A 40 -23.80 -2.52 19.21
CA MET A 40 -23.07 -1.27 19.40
C MET A 40 -21.60 -1.58 19.65
N ASP A 41 -20.72 -0.73 19.15
CA ASP A 41 -19.32 -0.76 19.55
C ASP A 41 -19.12 -0.24 20.98
N GLU A 42 -18.04 -0.68 21.63
CA GLU A 42 -17.74 -0.33 23.03
C GLU A 42 -17.61 1.19 23.25
N ALA A 43 -17.09 1.92 22.26
CA ALA A 43 -16.94 3.37 22.38
C ALA A 43 -18.31 4.07 22.32
N LEU A 44 -19.23 3.63 21.46
CA LEU A 44 -20.61 4.10 21.48
C LEU A 44 -21.30 3.78 22.80
N GLU A 45 -21.14 2.57 23.33
CA GLU A 45 -21.68 2.21 24.63
C GLU A 45 -21.19 3.18 25.72
N THR A 46 -19.90 3.43 25.76
CA THR A 46 -19.25 4.32 26.74
C THR A 46 -19.73 5.76 26.58
N ALA A 47 -19.83 6.26 25.35
CA ALA A 47 -20.35 7.60 25.04
C ALA A 47 -21.82 7.75 25.49
N LEU A 48 -22.66 6.73 25.25
CA LEU A 48 -24.05 6.72 25.69
C LEU A 48 -24.21 6.64 27.21
N GLN A 49 -23.30 5.96 27.92
CA GLN A 49 -23.32 5.84 29.38
C GLN A 49 -22.88 7.13 30.08
N THR A 50 -21.97 7.89 29.47
CA THR A 50 -21.39 9.12 30.02
C THR A 50 -22.14 10.40 29.63
N ALA A 51 -23.13 10.28 28.72
CA ALA A 51 -23.93 11.42 28.26
C ALA A 51 -24.80 12.06 29.36
N ASP A 52 -24.34 13.21 29.88
CA ASP A 52 -25.03 14.02 30.89
C ASP A 52 -26.13 14.93 30.27
N GLY A 53 -27.20 14.33 29.74
CA GLY A 53 -28.47 15.02 29.47
C GLY A 53 -28.84 15.30 28.00
N VAL A 54 -30.02 15.93 27.85
CA VAL A 54 -30.88 16.01 26.64
C VAL A 54 -30.29 16.81 25.46
N GLU A 55 -29.14 17.48 25.63
CA GLU A 55 -28.49 18.29 24.57
C GLU A 55 -27.29 17.61 23.89
N SER A 56 -26.94 16.38 24.27
CA SER A 56 -25.91 15.60 23.57
C SER A 56 -26.45 14.95 22.30
N SER A 57 -25.67 14.99 21.23
CA SER A 57 -25.86 14.18 20.02
C SER A 57 -24.53 13.57 19.60
N PHE A 58 -24.60 12.43 18.93
CA PHE A 58 -23.44 11.69 18.45
C PHE A 58 -23.63 11.34 16.99
N GLU A 59 -22.55 11.47 16.22
CA GLU A 59 -22.45 10.91 14.89
C GLU A 59 -22.21 9.40 15.00
N VAL A 60 -23.08 8.61 14.39
CA VAL A 60 -23.10 7.16 14.46
C VAL A 60 -23.18 6.61 13.05
N ILE A 61 -22.23 5.74 12.73
CA ILE A 61 -22.25 4.91 11.53
C ILE A 61 -23.26 3.79 11.80
N PHE A 62 -24.25 3.65 10.94
CA PHE A 62 -25.24 2.59 11.07
C PHE A 62 -25.10 1.61 9.91
N GLN A 63 -25.24 0.32 10.22
CA GLN A 63 -25.29 -0.76 9.23
C GLN A 63 -26.64 -1.45 9.33
N LEU A 64 -27.23 -1.81 8.19
CA LEU A 64 -28.51 -2.52 8.12
C LEU A 64 -28.33 -3.89 7.48
N ASN A 65 -29.13 -4.86 7.91
CA ASN A 65 -29.12 -6.24 7.36
C ASN A 65 -29.42 -6.34 5.84
N THR A 66 -29.78 -5.23 5.19
CA THR A 66 -30.16 -5.12 3.77
C THR A 66 -29.98 -3.67 3.30
N PRO A 67 -29.77 -3.43 1.99
CA PRO A 67 -29.55 -2.09 1.45
C PRO A 67 -30.54 -1.03 1.95
N VAL A 68 -30.00 0.15 2.28
CA VAL A 68 -30.77 1.30 2.80
C VAL A 68 -31.80 1.75 1.77
N THR A 69 -33.04 1.94 2.21
CA THR A 69 -34.13 2.48 1.38
C THR A 69 -34.56 3.88 1.82
N ASN A 70 -35.26 4.60 0.95
CA ASN A 70 -35.88 5.87 1.33
C ASN A 70 -36.89 5.73 2.49
N GLU A 71 -37.51 4.56 2.68
CA GLU A 71 -38.41 4.31 3.81
C GLU A 71 -37.63 4.25 5.13
N ASP A 72 -36.43 3.65 5.11
CA ASP A 72 -35.53 3.55 6.26
C ASP A 72 -35.04 4.93 6.70
N ILE A 73 -34.59 5.76 5.75
CA ILE A 73 -34.17 7.14 6.00
C ILE A 73 -35.33 7.96 6.59
N ASN A 74 -36.54 7.80 6.06
CA ASN A 74 -37.73 8.47 6.59
C ASN A 74 -38.08 7.97 8.00
N PHE A 75 -37.92 6.68 8.28
CA PHE A 75 -38.10 6.14 9.62
C PHE A 75 -37.10 6.76 10.62
N MET A 76 -35.81 6.78 10.29
CA MET A 76 -34.76 7.40 11.11
C MET A 76 -35.06 8.88 11.40
N LYS A 77 -35.43 9.65 10.37
CA LYS A 77 -35.87 11.05 10.51
C LYS A 77 -37.11 11.20 11.42
N ASN A 78 -38.08 10.30 11.29
CA ASN A 78 -39.30 10.32 12.10
C ASN A 78 -39.05 9.98 13.58
N VAL A 79 -38.02 9.18 13.88
CA VAL A 79 -37.65 8.87 15.27
C VAL A 79 -36.72 9.91 15.90
N GLY A 80 -36.18 10.84 15.09
CA GLY A 80 -35.43 12.00 15.56
C GLY A 80 -33.95 12.02 15.19
N ALA A 81 -33.49 11.14 14.29
CA ALA A 81 -32.12 11.15 13.76
C ALA A 81 -32.01 12.06 12.53
N THR A 82 -30.86 12.71 12.37
CA THR A 82 -30.47 13.44 11.17
C THR A 82 -29.64 12.52 10.30
N TYR A 83 -30.08 12.26 9.07
CA TYR A 83 -29.27 11.53 8.09
C TYR A 83 -28.26 12.48 7.45
N LEU A 84 -26.98 12.12 7.53
CA LEU A 84 -25.86 12.92 7.03
C LEU A 84 -25.41 12.40 5.66
N ASP A 85 -24.98 11.15 5.58
CA ASP A 85 -24.46 10.55 4.35
C ASP A 85 -24.70 9.03 4.28
N GLY A 86 -24.41 8.40 3.14
CA GLY A 86 -24.65 6.97 2.90
C GLY A 86 -23.40 6.19 2.54
N ALA A 87 -23.26 5.02 3.12
CA ALA A 87 -22.20 4.04 2.88
C ALA A 87 -22.83 2.79 2.26
N LYS A 88 -22.75 2.65 0.93
CA LYS A 88 -23.55 1.66 0.21
C LYS A 88 -23.05 0.24 0.45
N LEU A 89 -21.74 0.08 0.55
CA LEU A 89 -21.04 -1.20 0.62
C LEU A 89 -21.42 -1.96 1.88
N ILE A 90 -21.46 -1.27 3.03
CA ILE A 90 -21.90 -1.81 4.33
C ILE A 90 -23.41 -1.68 4.57
N HIS A 91 -24.20 -1.43 3.51
CA HIS A 91 -25.65 -1.21 3.60
C HIS A 91 -26.06 -0.18 4.67
N GLY A 92 -25.30 0.89 4.77
CA GLY A 92 -25.31 1.79 5.91
C GLY A 92 -25.21 3.26 5.56
N GLY A 93 -24.70 4.03 6.52
CA GLY A 93 -24.45 5.46 6.38
C GLY A 93 -24.19 6.13 7.71
N LEU A 94 -24.19 7.45 7.70
CA LEU A 94 -23.92 8.28 8.87
C LEU A 94 -25.19 9.01 9.33
N ILE A 95 -25.46 8.96 10.63
CA ILE A 95 -26.53 9.73 11.27
C ILE A 95 -25.99 10.54 12.45
N ASP A 96 -26.59 11.70 12.70
CA ASP A 96 -26.44 12.44 13.96
C ASP A 96 -27.73 12.30 14.78
N ALA A 97 -27.61 11.81 16.03
CA ALA A 97 -28.77 11.47 16.85
C ALA A 97 -28.51 11.64 18.35
N SER A 98 -29.56 11.89 19.12
CA SER A 98 -29.46 11.92 20.59
C SER A 98 -29.35 10.51 21.18
N PRO A 99 -28.82 10.35 22.41
CA PRO A 99 -28.66 9.05 23.06
C PRO A 99 -29.94 8.20 23.09
N ASP A 100 -31.10 8.83 23.33
CA ASP A 100 -32.38 8.13 23.37
C ASP A 100 -32.82 7.60 22.00
N VAL A 101 -32.48 8.34 20.93
CA VAL A 101 -32.76 7.92 19.55
C VAL A 101 -31.84 6.77 19.16
N ILE A 102 -30.54 6.85 19.48
CA ILE A 102 -29.56 5.79 19.20
C ILE A 102 -29.96 4.48 19.91
N ARG A 103 -30.28 4.55 21.21
CA ARG A 103 -30.78 3.38 21.96
C ARG A 103 -32.05 2.80 21.34
N LYS A 104 -32.94 3.63 20.81
CA LYS A 104 -34.14 3.15 20.12
C LYS A 104 -33.79 2.49 18.78
N LEU A 105 -32.87 3.07 18.02
CA LEU A 105 -32.42 2.52 16.74
C LEU A 105 -31.74 1.16 16.92
N SER A 106 -30.92 0.97 17.95
CA SER A 106 -30.30 -0.34 18.23
C SER A 106 -31.29 -1.48 18.46
N THR A 107 -32.53 -1.16 18.86
CA THR A 107 -33.60 -2.16 19.03
C THR A 107 -34.41 -2.39 17.76
N TRP A 108 -34.09 -1.69 16.67
CA TRP A 108 -34.76 -1.86 15.39
C TRP A 108 -34.24 -3.13 14.70
N ASP A 109 -35.15 -4.03 14.33
CA ASP A 109 -34.81 -5.33 13.72
C ASP A 109 -33.96 -5.23 12.45
N ARG A 110 -33.97 -4.08 11.76
CA ARG A 110 -33.15 -3.88 10.56
C ARG A 110 -31.72 -3.47 10.83
N VAL A 111 -31.44 -2.87 11.99
CA VAL A 111 -30.07 -2.48 12.36
C VAL A 111 -29.28 -3.75 12.59
N GLU A 112 -28.15 -3.84 11.92
CA GLU A 112 -27.16 -4.88 12.11
C GLU A 112 -26.19 -4.43 13.20
N TYR A 113 -25.57 -3.27 12.99
CA TYR A 113 -24.56 -2.72 13.87
C TYR A 113 -24.61 -1.19 13.90
N LEU A 114 -24.12 -0.60 15.00
CA LEU A 114 -24.00 0.84 15.21
C LEU A 114 -22.60 1.14 15.77
N GLU A 115 -21.88 2.02 15.12
CA GLU A 115 -20.52 2.39 15.50
C GLU A 115 -20.42 3.90 15.73
N LEU A 116 -19.77 4.33 16.81
CA LEU A 116 -19.50 5.75 17.06
C LEU A 116 -18.53 6.28 16.00
N ASN A 117 -18.91 7.34 15.28
CA ASN A 117 -17.98 8.03 14.39
C ASN A 117 -16.97 8.81 15.24
N ARG A 118 -15.72 8.34 15.27
CA ARG A 118 -14.61 8.94 16.03
C ARG A 118 -13.59 9.52 15.08
N GLU A 119 -12.85 10.52 15.56
CA GLU A 119 -11.61 10.95 14.89
C GLU A 119 -10.58 9.82 15.02
N LEU A 120 -9.86 9.58 13.94
CA LEU A 120 -8.74 8.65 13.84
C LEU A 120 -7.45 9.37 14.20
N ASP A 121 -6.51 8.64 14.78
CA ASP A 121 -5.18 9.14 15.04
C ASP A 121 -4.28 8.85 13.84
N PHE A 122 -3.56 9.88 13.40
CA PHE A 122 -2.43 9.74 12.46
C PHE A 122 -1.16 9.58 13.29
N PHE A 123 -0.53 8.43 13.18
CA PHE A 123 0.52 8.02 14.09
C PHE A 123 1.89 8.60 13.70
N TYR A 124 2.11 9.90 13.94
CA TYR A 124 3.43 10.52 13.87
C TYR A 124 3.84 11.15 15.20
N LEU A 125 5.13 11.06 15.53
CA LEU A 125 5.67 11.60 16.77
C LEU A 125 6.26 13.01 16.57
N PRO A 126 6.00 13.95 17.48
CA PRO A 126 6.76 15.20 17.56
C PRO A 126 8.26 14.90 17.75
N ALA A 127 9.14 15.81 17.31
CA ALA A 127 10.59 15.66 17.46
C ALA A 127 11.07 15.39 18.91
N GLU A 128 10.27 15.72 19.93
CA GLU A 128 10.56 15.41 21.34
C GLU A 128 10.51 13.90 21.66
N TRP A 129 9.77 13.12 20.87
CA TRP A 129 9.59 11.66 21.02
C TRP A 129 10.13 10.86 19.82
N GLY A 130 10.34 11.53 18.68
CA GLY A 130 10.66 10.91 17.40
C GLY A 130 12.11 10.53 17.14
N GLY A 131 13.09 10.95 17.95
CA GLY A 131 14.52 10.86 17.54
C GLY A 131 15.12 12.24 17.34
N ASP A 132 16.39 12.31 16.95
CA ASP A 132 17.02 13.56 16.55
C ASP A 132 17.01 13.62 15.01
N PRO A 133 15.94 14.14 14.37
CA PRO A 133 15.81 14.21 12.92
C PRO A 133 16.78 15.23 12.30
N THR A 134 17.72 15.76 13.08
CA THR A 134 18.79 16.64 12.61
C THR A 134 20.10 15.92 12.37
N ASP A 135 20.16 14.59 12.59
CA ASP A 135 21.31 13.80 12.19
C ASP A 135 21.39 13.72 10.66
N PRO A 136 22.38 14.37 10.01
CA PRO A 136 22.50 14.36 8.56
C PRO A 136 22.95 13.00 8.02
N SER A 137 23.22 12.01 8.88
CA SER A 137 23.52 10.65 8.46
C SER A 137 22.29 9.79 8.20
N THR A 138 21.13 10.09 8.78
CA THR A 138 19.91 9.32 8.49
C THR A 138 19.24 9.84 7.22
N MET A 139 18.91 8.95 6.29
CA MET A 139 18.33 9.31 4.98
C MET A 139 17.52 8.13 4.41
N MET A 140 16.62 8.40 3.46
CA MET A 140 15.70 7.38 2.92
C MET A 140 16.40 6.20 2.23
N HIS A 141 17.53 6.43 1.55
CA HIS A 141 18.28 5.33 0.94
C HIS A 141 18.81 4.32 1.97
N GLU A 142 19.03 4.75 3.22
CA GLU A 142 19.46 3.83 4.27
C GLU A 142 18.34 2.85 4.58
N THR A 143 17.09 3.31 4.65
CA THR A 143 15.94 2.46 4.99
C THR A 143 15.52 1.56 3.83
N THR A 144 15.63 2.03 2.58
CA THR A 144 15.45 1.15 1.39
C THR A 144 16.56 0.10 1.29
N HIS A 145 17.78 0.41 1.71
CA HIS A 145 18.86 -0.57 1.84
C HIS A 145 18.62 -1.55 2.99
N VAL A 146 18.14 -1.10 4.16
CA VAL A 146 17.83 -1.95 5.32
C VAL A 146 16.78 -3.02 4.99
N VAL A 147 15.75 -2.65 4.22
CA VAL A 147 14.74 -3.62 3.74
C VAL A 147 15.22 -4.44 2.52
N ARG A 148 16.43 -4.19 2.01
CA ARG A 148 17.02 -4.80 0.80
C ARG A 148 16.29 -4.53 -0.51
N ALA A 149 15.57 -3.42 -0.61
CA ALA A 149 14.98 -3.00 -1.89
C ALA A 149 16.07 -2.68 -2.92
N THR A 150 17.15 -2.02 -2.50
CA THR A 150 18.28 -1.69 -3.39
C THR A 150 19.04 -2.91 -3.89
N ASP A 151 19.13 -3.98 -3.09
CA ASP A 151 19.70 -5.26 -3.52
C ASP A 151 18.85 -5.91 -4.61
N ALA A 152 17.51 -5.87 -4.44
CA ALA A 152 16.56 -6.41 -5.39
C ALA A 152 16.60 -5.66 -6.74
N TRP A 153 16.63 -4.32 -6.68
CA TRP A 153 16.80 -3.45 -7.85
C TRP A 153 18.12 -3.74 -8.60
N HIS A 154 19.19 -4.05 -7.85
CA HIS A 154 20.51 -4.36 -8.41
C HIS A 154 20.63 -5.79 -8.99
N ARG A 155 19.60 -6.63 -9.01
CA ARG A 155 19.74 -7.97 -9.59
C ARG A 155 19.52 -7.95 -11.09
N ALA A 156 20.47 -8.53 -11.84
CA ALA A 156 20.19 -8.88 -13.23
C ALA A 156 19.20 -10.05 -13.30
N ILE A 157 18.47 -10.16 -14.40
CA ILE A 157 17.45 -11.20 -14.57
C ILE A 157 17.89 -12.20 -15.63
N ILE A 158 17.93 -13.49 -15.27
CA ILE A 158 18.08 -14.59 -16.22
C ILE A 158 16.72 -15.26 -16.39
N ASP A 159 16.25 -15.35 -17.63
CA ASP A 159 14.96 -16.01 -17.95
C ASP A 159 15.03 -17.54 -17.83
N VAL A 160 13.87 -18.19 -17.97
CA VAL A 160 13.75 -19.66 -17.92
C VAL A 160 14.59 -20.40 -18.97
N ASN A 161 14.99 -19.72 -20.05
CA ASN A 161 15.82 -20.27 -21.11
C ASN A 161 17.33 -20.04 -20.88
N GLY A 162 17.70 -19.29 -19.84
CA GLY A 162 19.09 -18.96 -19.52
C GLY A 162 19.60 -17.70 -20.23
N ASN A 163 18.71 -16.89 -20.80
CA ASN A 163 19.09 -15.61 -21.41
C ASN A 163 19.01 -14.49 -20.37
N VAL A 164 19.99 -13.61 -20.37
CA VAL A 164 19.94 -12.37 -19.60
C VAL A 164 18.95 -11.41 -20.25
N GLN A 165 18.08 -10.81 -19.43
CA GLN A 165 17.11 -9.81 -19.86
C GLN A 165 17.75 -8.42 -19.89
N PHE A 166 17.45 -7.71 -20.97
CA PHE A 166 17.89 -6.34 -21.19
C PHE A 166 16.72 -5.50 -21.69
N ASP A 167 16.71 -4.24 -21.28
CA ASP A 167 15.79 -3.23 -21.77
C ASP A 167 16.40 -2.52 -23.00
N ILE A 168 15.97 -1.28 -23.26
CA ILE A 168 16.50 -0.47 -24.34
C ILE A 168 18.00 -0.23 -24.16
N ASP A 169 18.72 -0.08 -25.28
CA ASP A 169 20.17 0.23 -25.33
C ASP A 169 21.11 -0.77 -24.61
N ASN A 170 20.61 -1.98 -24.31
CA ASN A 170 21.29 -3.07 -23.59
C ASN A 170 21.46 -2.85 -22.08
N ALA A 171 20.66 -1.97 -21.47
CA ALA A 171 20.58 -1.89 -20.02
C ALA A 171 19.99 -3.16 -19.42
N PHE A 172 20.45 -3.60 -18.25
CA PHE A 172 19.82 -4.73 -17.58
C PHE A 172 18.39 -4.36 -17.23
N THR A 173 17.46 -5.30 -17.39
CA THR A 173 16.09 -5.09 -16.91
C THR A 173 16.10 -4.98 -15.39
N GLU A 174 15.42 -3.95 -14.86
CA GLU A 174 15.25 -3.68 -13.43
C GLU A 174 13.79 -3.98 -13.01
N TRP A 175 13.61 -4.50 -11.80
CA TRP A 175 12.29 -4.70 -11.20
C TRP A 175 12.14 -3.79 -9.98
N ASP A 176 11.34 -2.72 -10.11
CA ASP A 176 11.23 -1.64 -9.12
C ASP A 176 9.78 -1.21 -8.83
N GLY A 177 8.80 -2.03 -9.26
CA GLY A 177 7.39 -1.82 -9.02
C GLY A 177 6.63 -1.18 -10.18
N ASP A 178 7.28 -0.93 -11.33
CA ASP A 178 6.61 -0.40 -12.53
C ASP A 178 5.34 -1.20 -12.89
N GLY A 179 4.32 -0.50 -13.40
CA GLY A 179 3.04 -1.10 -13.76
C GLY A 179 2.11 -1.50 -12.60
N THR A 180 2.50 -1.24 -11.34
CA THR A 180 1.62 -1.44 -10.17
C THR A 180 1.06 -0.13 -9.63
N ALA A 181 -0.08 -0.17 -8.95
CA ALA A 181 -0.64 0.99 -8.27
C ALA A 181 -1.00 0.67 -6.81
N ILE A 182 -0.50 1.52 -5.92
CA ILE A 182 -0.73 1.44 -4.48
C ILE A 182 -1.65 2.59 -4.06
N VAL A 183 -2.72 2.28 -3.33
CA VAL A 183 -3.58 3.31 -2.74
C VAL A 183 -2.95 3.78 -1.43
N ASP A 184 -2.72 5.08 -1.33
CA ASP A 184 -2.42 5.79 -0.09
C ASP A 184 -3.72 6.42 0.43
N LEU A 185 -4.33 5.80 1.43
CA LEU A 185 -5.53 6.30 2.09
C LEU A 185 -5.12 6.95 3.41
N ASP A 186 -4.97 8.27 3.41
CA ASP A 186 -4.39 9.03 4.52
C ASP A 186 -4.92 10.49 4.53
N THR A 187 -4.18 11.48 5.04
CA THR A 187 -4.58 12.91 5.01
C THR A 187 -4.65 13.47 3.59
N GLY A 188 -4.06 12.76 2.62
CA GLY A 188 -3.94 13.07 1.22
C GLY A 188 -2.48 13.16 0.80
N VAL A 189 -2.22 13.50 -0.46
CA VAL A 189 -0.86 13.75 -0.97
C VAL A 189 -0.81 15.13 -1.63
N ASP A 190 0.24 15.90 -1.32
CA ASP A 190 0.63 17.05 -2.12
C ASP A 190 1.31 16.57 -3.42
N ALA A 191 0.50 16.12 -4.37
CA ALA A 191 0.98 15.50 -5.60
C ALA A 191 1.70 16.49 -6.55
N GLY A 192 1.76 17.78 -6.19
CA GLY A 192 2.63 18.74 -6.87
C GLY A 192 4.07 18.78 -6.35
N HIS A 193 4.44 17.91 -5.41
CA HIS A 193 5.83 17.61 -5.06
C HIS A 193 6.54 16.97 -6.27
N PRO A 194 7.83 17.26 -6.53
CA PRO A 194 8.54 16.69 -7.68
C PRO A 194 8.48 15.17 -7.75
N ASP A 195 8.66 14.48 -6.63
CA ASP A 195 8.68 13.02 -6.60
C ASP A 195 7.39 12.28 -7.02
N PHE A 196 6.31 13.03 -7.29
CA PHE A 196 4.98 12.49 -7.61
C PHE A 196 4.47 12.78 -9.02
N ASP A 197 5.18 13.60 -9.82
CA ASP A 197 4.90 13.85 -11.25
C ASP A 197 3.41 14.08 -11.63
N TYR A 198 2.58 14.60 -10.72
CA TYR A 198 1.14 14.62 -10.97
C TYR A 198 0.76 15.64 -12.05
N LEU A 199 0.14 15.13 -13.12
CA LEU A 199 -0.24 15.89 -14.31
C LEU A 199 0.98 16.54 -15.01
N GLU A 200 2.11 15.84 -15.02
CA GLU A 200 3.35 16.26 -15.70
C GLU A 200 3.66 15.32 -16.89
N PRO A 201 3.11 15.58 -18.10
CA PRO A 201 3.13 14.66 -19.24
C PRO A 201 4.54 14.29 -19.75
N TRP A 202 5.56 15.02 -19.31
CA TRP A 202 6.93 14.89 -19.78
C TRP A 202 7.80 14.04 -18.84
N THR A 203 7.41 13.86 -17.58
CA THR A 203 8.21 13.16 -16.55
C THR A 203 7.66 11.77 -16.26
N GLY A 204 6.34 11.58 -16.30
CA GLY A 204 5.62 10.33 -16.07
C GLY A 204 4.30 10.61 -15.36
N GLU A 205 3.41 9.63 -15.19
CA GLU A 205 2.28 9.74 -14.26
C GLU A 205 2.57 8.83 -13.07
N LYS A 206 3.24 9.40 -12.04
CA LYS A 206 3.59 8.67 -10.82
C LYS A 206 2.40 8.59 -9.87
N VAL A 207 1.83 9.72 -9.51
CA VAL A 207 0.45 9.75 -8.99
C VAL A 207 -0.50 9.72 -10.18
N ILE A 208 -1.41 8.75 -10.22
CA ILE A 208 -2.39 8.59 -11.31
C ILE A 208 -3.78 9.12 -10.95
N TYR A 209 -4.04 9.29 -9.65
CA TYR A 209 -5.25 9.91 -9.14
C TYR A 209 -4.99 10.52 -7.76
N SER A 210 -5.37 11.77 -7.55
CA SER A 210 -5.34 12.40 -6.23
C SER A 210 -6.67 13.08 -5.94
N ALA A 211 -7.30 12.73 -4.84
CA ALA A 211 -8.60 13.27 -4.46
C ALA A 211 -8.72 13.53 -2.96
N LYS A 212 -9.58 14.49 -2.62
CA LYS A 212 -9.90 14.83 -1.23
C LYS A 212 -11.37 14.57 -0.94
N TRP A 213 -11.65 13.98 0.21
CA TRP A 213 -13.00 13.83 0.75
C TRP A 213 -13.49 15.15 1.37
N ASN A 214 -14.62 15.65 0.89
CA ASN A 214 -15.31 16.82 1.45
C ASN A 214 -16.84 16.61 1.54
N GLY A 215 -17.25 15.34 1.72
CA GLY A 215 -18.61 14.85 1.50
C GLY A 215 -18.82 14.26 0.10
N VAL A 216 -17.89 14.52 -0.82
CA VAL A 216 -17.70 13.80 -2.08
C VAL A 216 -16.21 13.73 -2.39
N TRP A 217 -15.79 12.71 -3.14
CA TRP A 217 -14.43 12.66 -3.67
C TRP A 217 -14.24 13.73 -4.75
N THR A 218 -13.37 14.70 -4.47
CA THR A 218 -13.03 15.78 -5.41
C THR A 218 -11.57 15.63 -5.80
N GLU A 219 -11.32 15.36 -7.09
CA GLU A 219 -9.96 15.29 -7.63
C GLU A 219 -9.26 16.65 -7.47
N THR A 220 -8.02 16.63 -6.98
CA THR A 220 -7.22 17.82 -6.70
C THR A 220 -5.74 17.48 -6.78
N ARG A 221 -4.92 18.43 -7.25
CA ARG A 221 -3.46 18.26 -7.27
C ARG A 221 -2.85 18.14 -5.87
N ASN A 222 -3.43 18.82 -4.90
CA ASN A 222 -3.02 18.72 -3.50
C ASN A 222 -4.25 18.33 -2.68
N SER A 223 -4.28 17.08 -2.24
CA SER A 223 -5.32 16.56 -1.34
C SER A 223 -4.91 16.70 0.14
N ASP A 224 -3.61 16.81 0.42
CA ASP A 224 -3.01 16.99 1.75
C ASP A 224 -2.91 18.45 2.19
N THR A 225 -4.06 19.08 2.44
CA THR A 225 -4.09 20.52 2.76
C THR A 225 -4.09 20.81 4.25
N SER A 226 -3.70 19.86 5.09
CA SER A 226 -3.89 19.97 6.53
C SER A 226 -2.67 19.46 7.32
N SER A 227 -2.32 18.17 7.23
CA SER A 227 -1.32 17.55 8.11
C SER A 227 0.01 17.53 7.41
N GLY A 228 0.07 16.89 6.24
CA GLY A 228 1.34 16.52 5.66
C GLY A 228 1.72 15.05 5.73
N HIS A 229 0.94 14.27 6.49
CA HIS A 229 1.26 12.90 6.85
C HIS A 229 1.20 11.98 5.62
N GLY A 230 0.10 12.01 4.87
CA GLY A 230 -0.04 11.21 3.65
C GLY A 230 1.00 11.56 2.59
N THR A 231 1.39 12.84 2.45
CA THR A 231 2.49 13.20 1.55
C THR A 231 3.79 12.48 1.90
N HIS A 232 4.12 12.30 3.18
CA HIS A 232 5.31 11.56 3.61
C HIS A 232 5.16 10.04 3.39
N VAL A 233 3.97 9.50 3.70
CA VAL A 233 3.59 8.10 3.47
C VAL A 233 3.74 7.74 1.98
N GLY A 234 3.11 8.49 1.07
CA GLY A 234 3.20 8.26 -0.37
C GLY A 234 4.63 8.30 -0.92
N GLY A 235 5.49 9.17 -0.36
CA GLY A 235 6.91 9.22 -0.70
C GLY A 235 7.66 7.96 -0.30
N THR A 236 7.35 7.42 0.88
CA THR A 236 7.94 6.18 1.38
C THR A 236 7.51 4.96 0.54
N ILE A 237 6.24 4.92 0.12
CA ILE A 237 5.71 3.87 -0.77
C ILE A 237 6.43 3.93 -2.12
N ALA A 238 6.33 5.06 -2.81
CA ALA A 238 6.62 5.12 -4.23
C ALA A 238 7.45 6.32 -4.68
N GLY A 239 7.72 7.35 -3.88
CA GLY A 239 8.40 8.58 -4.36
C GLY A 239 9.60 8.29 -5.25
N ASN A 240 9.68 8.90 -6.43
CA ASN A 240 10.71 8.56 -7.44
C ASN A 240 12.10 9.17 -7.10
N GLY A 241 12.18 10.08 -6.13
CA GLY A 241 13.41 10.74 -5.70
C GLY A 241 13.87 11.91 -6.56
N ASP A 242 13.07 12.44 -7.49
CA ASP A 242 13.48 13.48 -8.44
C ASP A 242 14.00 14.76 -7.76
N ALA A 243 13.45 15.17 -6.61
CA ALA A 243 13.94 16.33 -5.85
C ALA A 243 15.29 16.07 -5.12
N SER A 244 15.88 14.88 -5.29
CA SER A 244 17.14 14.46 -4.68
C SER A 244 18.02 13.64 -5.63
N SER A 245 17.80 13.73 -6.94
CA SER A 245 18.51 12.91 -7.95
C SER A 245 18.46 11.40 -7.67
N GLY A 246 17.34 10.90 -7.13
CA GLY A 246 17.14 9.49 -6.78
C GLY A 246 17.62 9.09 -5.37
N ARG A 247 18.29 9.98 -4.62
CA ARG A 247 18.85 9.67 -3.29
C ARG A 247 17.78 9.34 -2.23
N ARG A 248 16.55 9.81 -2.42
CA ARG A 248 15.44 9.63 -1.49
C ARG A 248 14.22 8.96 -2.10
N ALA A 249 14.45 8.03 -3.03
CA ALA A 249 13.38 7.22 -3.61
C ALA A 249 12.75 6.27 -2.57
N GLY A 250 11.45 6.00 -2.73
CA GLY A 250 10.69 5.03 -1.96
C GLY A 250 10.98 3.57 -2.34
N VAL A 251 10.28 2.63 -1.70
CA VAL A 251 10.50 1.18 -1.91
C VAL A 251 10.05 0.72 -3.31
N ALA A 252 8.94 1.25 -3.83
CA ALA A 252 8.46 1.01 -5.20
C ALA A 252 8.73 2.24 -6.08
N LYS A 253 10.01 2.56 -6.30
CA LYS A 253 10.43 3.74 -7.06
C LYS A 253 9.91 3.78 -8.51
N GLY A 254 9.52 2.64 -9.10
CA GLY A 254 8.83 2.55 -10.38
C GLY A 254 7.29 2.56 -10.30
N GLY A 255 6.72 2.18 -9.14
CA GLY A 255 5.26 1.99 -8.98
C GLY A 255 4.42 3.26 -8.93
N GLN A 256 3.14 3.16 -9.26
CA GLN A 256 2.21 4.29 -9.28
C GLN A 256 1.43 4.42 -7.96
N LEU A 257 0.85 5.60 -7.73
CA LEU A 257 0.11 5.91 -6.50
C LEU A 257 -1.27 6.50 -6.78
N VAL A 258 -2.24 6.05 -6.00
CA VAL A 258 -3.59 6.62 -5.89
C VAL A 258 -3.72 7.27 -4.52
N ALA A 259 -3.80 8.60 -4.47
CA ALA A 259 -3.87 9.36 -3.23
C ALA A 259 -5.31 9.70 -2.85
N LEU A 260 -5.78 9.17 -1.73
CA LEU A 260 -7.10 9.45 -1.17
C LEU A 260 -6.97 10.18 0.16
N GLY A 261 -7.25 11.48 0.14
CA GLY A 261 -7.16 12.33 1.32
C GLY A 261 -8.46 12.43 2.12
N THR A 262 -8.47 11.89 3.33
CA THR A 262 -9.56 12.01 4.30
C THR A 262 -9.40 13.20 5.26
N GLY A 263 -8.24 13.88 5.22
CA GLY A 263 -7.89 15.04 6.06
C GLY A 263 -7.46 14.70 7.49
N ASP A 264 -7.00 15.70 8.26
CA ASP A 264 -6.32 15.54 9.58
C ASP A 264 -7.19 15.10 10.73
N GLY A 265 -8.51 15.24 10.58
CA GLY A 265 -9.50 14.70 11.51
C GLY A 265 -10.27 13.61 10.78
N ALA A 266 -9.56 12.72 10.08
CA ALA A 266 -10.16 11.59 9.39
C ALA A 266 -11.05 10.90 10.41
N SER A 267 -12.34 10.90 10.12
CA SER A 267 -13.28 10.15 10.95
C SER A 267 -13.33 8.71 10.44
N ILE A 268 -13.77 7.77 11.27
CA ILE A 268 -14.02 6.39 10.83
C ILE A 268 -14.86 6.38 9.55
N PHE A 269 -15.87 7.26 9.47
CA PHE A 269 -16.71 7.38 8.27
C PHE A 269 -15.96 7.91 7.05
N ALA A 270 -15.00 8.83 7.20
CA ALA A 270 -14.22 9.32 6.06
C ALA A 270 -13.28 8.23 5.51
N ALA A 271 -12.67 7.45 6.40
CA ALA A 271 -11.85 6.30 6.02
C ALA A 271 -12.69 5.20 5.35
N GLU A 272 -13.87 4.91 5.90
CA GLU A 272 -14.88 4.02 5.30
C GLU A 272 -15.18 4.43 3.86
N GLN A 273 -15.44 5.72 3.60
CA GLN A 273 -15.69 6.22 2.25
C GLN A 273 -14.48 6.10 1.30
N GLY A 274 -13.25 6.06 1.84
CA GLY A 274 -12.03 5.81 1.09
C GLY A 274 -11.88 4.35 0.71
N LEU A 275 -12.10 3.44 1.66
CA LEU A 275 -12.09 2.01 1.40
C LEU A 275 -13.25 1.58 0.49
N GLU A 276 -14.43 2.19 0.61
CA GLU A 276 -15.54 2.00 -0.34
C GLU A 276 -15.15 2.43 -1.76
N TRP A 277 -14.50 3.59 -1.91
CA TRP A 277 -13.99 4.02 -3.22
C TRP A 277 -12.95 3.03 -3.76
N THR A 278 -12.02 2.58 -2.92
CA THR A 278 -11.00 1.59 -3.28
C THR A 278 -11.66 0.29 -3.74
N TYR A 279 -12.69 -0.19 -3.05
CA TYR A 279 -13.44 -1.39 -3.42
C TYR A 279 -14.10 -1.22 -4.79
N GLU A 280 -14.79 -0.10 -5.03
CA GLU A 280 -15.46 0.17 -6.31
C GLU A 280 -14.48 0.24 -7.50
N HIS A 281 -13.22 0.64 -7.26
CA HIS A 281 -12.19 0.81 -8.29
C HIS A 281 -11.16 -0.33 -8.35
N SER A 282 -11.26 -1.33 -7.48
CA SER A 282 -10.37 -2.52 -7.47
C SER A 282 -11.07 -3.80 -7.91
N ILE A 283 -12.36 -3.74 -8.27
CA ILE A 283 -13.11 -4.90 -8.76
C ILE A 283 -12.32 -5.53 -9.93
N PRO A 284 -11.96 -6.83 -9.90
CA PRO A 284 -11.06 -7.43 -10.88
C PRO A 284 -11.49 -7.25 -12.35
N SER A 285 -12.79 -7.17 -12.62
CA SER A 285 -13.33 -6.92 -13.97
C SER A 285 -13.35 -5.45 -14.40
N GLN A 286 -13.14 -4.52 -13.46
CA GLN A 286 -13.30 -3.07 -13.58
C GLN A 286 -12.28 -2.37 -12.68
N ASN A 287 -10.99 -2.64 -12.91
CA ASN A 287 -9.89 -2.06 -12.15
C ASN A 287 -9.07 -1.10 -13.04
N PRO A 288 -9.57 0.14 -13.30
CA PRO A 288 -8.93 1.07 -14.24
C PRO A 288 -7.58 1.60 -13.76
N TYR A 289 -7.30 1.47 -12.47
CA TYR A 289 -6.08 1.96 -11.83
C TYR A 289 -5.17 0.80 -11.40
N HIS A 290 -5.47 -0.45 -11.73
CA HIS A 290 -4.69 -1.62 -11.33
C HIS A 290 -4.45 -1.74 -9.81
N ILE A 291 -5.39 -1.26 -9.00
CA ILE A 291 -5.31 -1.26 -7.53
C ILE A 291 -5.32 -2.70 -7.02
N ARG A 292 -4.27 -3.06 -6.29
CA ARG A 292 -4.12 -4.36 -5.63
C ARG A 292 -3.60 -4.24 -4.19
N VAL A 293 -3.30 -3.02 -3.74
CA VAL A 293 -2.80 -2.70 -2.41
C VAL A 293 -3.44 -1.40 -1.93
N VAL A 294 -3.83 -1.36 -0.66
CA VAL A 294 -4.15 -0.12 0.06
C VAL A 294 -3.36 -0.06 1.37
N SER A 295 -2.61 1.03 1.54
CA SER A 295 -1.84 1.32 2.75
C SER A 295 -2.60 2.33 3.61
N ASN A 296 -2.70 2.04 4.90
CA ASN A 296 -3.48 2.81 5.87
C ASN A 296 -2.64 3.12 7.11
N SER A 297 -2.14 4.35 7.20
CA SER A 297 -1.28 4.81 8.30
C SER A 297 -2.05 5.61 9.36
N TRP A 298 -3.23 5.10 9.72
CA TRP A 298 -4.17 5.68 10.70
C TRP A 298 -4.88 4.60 11.49
N GLY A 299 -5.46 4.96 12.63
CA GLY A 299 -6.22 4.00 13.42
C GLY A 299 -6.65 4.49 14.79
N THR A 300 -7.05 3.54 15.63
CA THR A 300 -7.32 3.73 17.06
C THR A 300 -6.89 2.51 17.84
N ASP A 301 -6.63 2.65 19.13
CA ASP A 301 -6.23 1.55 19.99
C ASP A 301 -7.41 0.65 20.42
N GLY A 302 -7.21 -0.66 20.40
CA GLY A 302 -8.16 -1.65 20.92
C GLY A 302 -8.16 -2.96 20.14
N ASP A 303 -9.13 -3.83 20.45
CA ASP A 303 -9.39 -5.03 19.65
C ASP A 303 -10.40 -4.74 18.54
N TYR A 304 -10.34 -5.50 17.46
CA TYR A 304 -11.27 -5.35 16.34
C TYR A 304 -12.68 -5.85 16.71
N ASP A 305 -13.72 -5.23 16.13
CA ASP A 305 -15.06 -5.81 16.08
C ASP A 305 -15.29 -6.33 14.65
N PRO A 306 -15.58 -7.63 14.45
CA PRO A 306 -15.88 -8.19 13.13
C PRO A 306 -17.06 -7.53 12.42
N ASN A 307 -17.95 -6.84 13.13
CA ASN A 307 -19.08 -6.10 12.57
C ASN A 307 -18.77 -4.61 12.36
N GLY A 308 -17.57 -4.15 12.71
CA GLY A 308 -17.13 -2.77 12.49
C GLY A 308 -17.09 -2.44 10.99
N ALA A 309 -17.33 -1.17 10.65
CA ALA A 309 -17.42 -0.75 9.26
C ALA A 309 -16.11 -1.01 8.49
N ILE A 310 -14.97 -0.65 9.10
CA ILE A 310 -13.65 -0.83 8.49
C ILE A 310 -13.31 -2.31 8.35
N ALA A 311 -13.48 -3.13 9.39
CA ALA A 311 -13.22 -4.57 9.34
C ALA A 311 -14.02 -5.27 8.25
N THR A 312 -15.31 -4.93 8.12
CA THR A 312 -16.18 -5.47 7.07
C THR A 312 -15.66 -5.13 5.67
N ILE A 313 -15.22 -3.89 5.44
CA ILE A 313 -14.71 -3.48 4.12
C ILE A 313 -13.32 -4.07 3.85
N THR A 314 -12.47 -4.21 4.87
CA THR A 314 -11.17 -4.90 4.76
C THR A 314 -11.37 -6.34 4.27
N ASP A 315 -12.28 -7.10 4.90
CA ASP A 315 -12.63 -8.45 4.47
C ASP A 315 -13.13 -8.46 3.01
N MET A 316 -14.00 -7.51 2.64
CA MET A 316 -14.51 -7.43 1.27
C MET A 316 -13.40 -7.11 0.24
N LEU A 317 -12.50 -6.16 0.55
CA LEU A 317 -11.36 -5.80 -0.30
C LEU A 317 -10.43 -7.00 -0.50
N THR A 318 -10.07 -7.67 0.59
CA THR A 318 -9.20 -8.84 0.58
C THR A 318 -9.88 -9.97 -0.20
N PHE A 319 -11.08 -10.38 0.19
CA PHE A 319 -11.70 -11.62 -0.29
C PHE A 319 -12.46 -11.53 -1.61
N ASP A 320 -13.03 -10.38 -1.96
CA ASP A 320 -13.75 -10.22 -3.23
C ASP A 320 -12.84 -9.69 -4.34
N ASN A 321 -11.92 -8.78 -4.00
CA ASN A 321 -11.08 -8.08 -4.98
C ASN A 321 -9.60 -8.52 -4.97
N GLY A 322 -9.14 -9.27 -3.97
CA GLY A 322 -7.74 -9.69 -3.86
C GLY A 322 -6.80 -8.51 -3.62
N VAL A 323 -7.25 -7.52 -2.85
CA VAL A 323 -6.48 -6.34 -2.45
C VAL A 323 -5.81 -6.62 -1.11
N ALA A 324 -4.50 -6.41 -1.01
CA ALA A 324 -3.82 -6.41 0.28
C ALA A 324 -4.12 -5.11 1.04
N VAL A 325 -4.70 -5.25 2.24
CA VAL A 325 -5.05 -4.12 3.10
C VAL A 325 -4.04 -4.06 4.24
N ILE A 326 -3.22 -3.01 4.28
CA ILE A 326 -2.08 -2.90 5.19
C ILE A 326 -2.35 -1.78 6.19
N PHE A 327 -2.14 -2.04 7.48
CA PHE A 327 -2.37 -1.09 8.57
C PHE A 327 -1.16 -0.96 9.50
N ALA A 328 -0.95 0.27 9.98
CA ALA A 328 -0.02 0.55 11.06
C ALA A 328 -0.46 -0.08 12.39
N ALA A 329 0.47 -0.67 13.14
CA ALA A 329 0.17 -1.32 14.42
C ALA A 329 -0.22 -0.36 15.57
N SER A 330 -0.05 0.97 15.43
CA SER A 330 -0.19 2.05 16.45
C SER A 330 1.11 2.47 17.15
N ASN A 331 1.12 3.66 17.75
CA ASN A 331 2.26 4.32 18.42
C ASN A 331 2.11 4.42 19.95
N SER A 332 1.25 3.59 20.55
CA SER A 332 0.89 3.67 21.97
C SER A 332 1.73 2.77 22.89
N GLY A 333 2.76 2.12 22.34
CA GLY A 333 3.70 1.28 23.06
C GLY A 333 3.01 0.15 23.82
N GLY A 334 3.15 0.15 25.14
CA GLY A 334 2.56 -0.84 26.03
C GLY A 334 3.53 -1.96 26.39
N SER A 335 3.13 -2.74 27.38
CA SER A 335 3.99 -3.78 27.99
C SER A 335 3.98 -5.12 27.24
N GLY A 336 2.97 -5.37 26.40
CA GLY A 336 2.68 -6.70 25.85
C GLY A 336 2.37 -7.79 26.89
N GLY A 337 2.48 -7.51 28.21
CA GLY A 337 2.65 -8.52 29.24
C GLY A 337 1.91 -8.26 30.55
N GLY A 338 1.05 -9.21 30.94
CA GLY A 338 0.51 -9.31 32.31
C GLY A 338 -0.83 -10.04 32.46
N GLY A 339 -0.95 -11.32 32.09
CA GLY A 339 -2.09 -12.20 32.43
C GLY A 339 -3.48 -11.62 32.13
N GLU A 340 -3.94 -11.79 30.89
CA GLU A 340 -5.06 -11.08 30.25
C GLU A 340 -4.77 -9.58 30.14
N CYS A 341 -4.55 -9.08 28.91
CA CYS A 341 -4.46 -7.66 28.63
C CYS A 341 -5.74 -6.99 29.16
N SER A 342 -5.65 -6.37 30.33
CA SER A 342 -6.79 -6.05 31.17
C SER A 342 -7.44 -4.74 30.70
N GLY A 343 -7.83 -4.70 29.42
CA GLY A 343 -8.24 -3.48 28.72
C GLY A 343 -7.07 -2.56 28.35
N ASP A 344 -5.87 -3.11 28.18
CA ASP A 344 -4.64 -2.37 27.80
C ASP A 344 -4.10 -2.80 26.43
N LEU A 345 -4.98 -3.32 25.56
CA LEU A 345 -4.59 -3.59 24.18
C LEU A 345 -4.49 -2.25 23.43
N ARG A 346 -3.27 -1.94 22.98
CA ARG A 346 -2.94 -0.67 22.35
C ARG A 346 -2.61 -0.81 20.86
N THR A 347 -2.77 -2.01 20.30
CA THR A 347 -2.62 -2.19 18.86
C THR A 347 -3.82 -1.57 18.14
N ASN A 348 -3.61 -1.23 16.88
CA ASN A 348 -4.64 -0.65 16.05
C ASN A 348 -5.80 -1.64 15.85
N VAL A 349 -7.02 -1.23 16.23
CA VAL A 349 -8.28 -1.97 16.05
C VAL A 349 -8.39 -2.51 14.62
N TYR A 350 -7.95 -1.76 13.62
CA TYR A 350 -8.08 -2.16 12.22
C TYR A 350 -6.97 -3.11 11.77
N ALA A 351 -5.76 -2.96 12.31
CA ALA A 351 -4.64 -3.88 12.05
C ALA A 351 -4.86 -5.26 12.67
N ASN A 352 -5.66 -5.36 13.74
CA ASN A 352 -6.06 -6.64 14.34
C ASN A 352 -7.13 -7.40 13.53
N THR A 353 -7.63 -6.83 12.41
CA THR A 353 -8.55 -7.56 11.53
C THR A 353 -7.78 -8.70 10.86
N PRO A 354 -8.19 -9.98 10.95
CA PRO A 354 -7.39 -11.11 10.46
C PRO A 354 -7.04 -11.10 8.97
N SER A 355 -7.76 -10.32 8.15
CA SER A 355 -7.51 -10.18 6.72
C SER A 355 -6.62 -8.97 6.36
N ALA A 356 -6.14 -8.24 7.37
CA ALA A 356 -5.26 -7.09 7.24
C ALA A 356 -3.83 -7.43 7.63
N ILE A 357 -2.87 -6.77 7.00
CA ILE A 357 -1.44 -6.90 7.33
C ILE A 357 -1.05 -5.79 8.32
N SER A 358 -0.66 -6.18 9.53
CA SER A 358 -0.27 -5.34 10.66
C SER A 358 1.24 -5.11 10.71
N VAL A 359 1.66 -3.84 10.73
CA VAL A 359 3.07 -3.46 10.62
C VAL A 359 3.60 -2.77 11.87
N ALA A 360 4.61 -3.39 12.49
CA ALA A 360 5.38 -2.81 13.61
C ALA A 360 6.47 -1.84 13.15
N ALA A 361 6.83 -0.89 14.01
CA ALA A 361 7.93 0.04 13.77
C ALA A 361 9.24 -0.45 14.39
N LEU A 362 10.27 -0.53 13.55
CA LEU A 362 11.65 -0.79 13.94
C LEU A 362 12.47 0.50 13.92
N THR A 363 13.63 0.49 14.56
CA THR A 363 14.64 1.55 14.47
C THR A 363 15.09 1.77 13.02
N HIS A 364 15.73 2.90 12.73
CA HIS A 364 16.16 3.27 11.38
C HIS A 364 17.00 2.17 10.70
N ASP A 365 17.89 1.55 11.47
CA ASP A 365 18.75 0.44 11.05
C ASP A 365 18.06 -0.94 11.08
N GLY A 366 16.79 -0.98 11.48
CA GLY A 366 15.98 -2.19 11.56
C GLY A 366 16.37 -3.16 12.68
N THR A 367 17.21 -2.79 13.65
CA THR A 367 17.78 -3.74 14.63
C THR A 367 16.95 -3.95 15.90
N GLN A 368 16.03 -3.04 16.22
CA GLN A 368 15.25 -3.08 17.46
C GLN A 368 13.83 -2.60 17.21
N VAL A 369 12.88 -3.07 18.02
CA VAL A 369 11.54 -2.46 18.04
C VAL A 369 11.61 -1.07 18.66
N THR A 370 10.91 -0.09 18.08
CA THR A 370 10.88 1.26 18.66
C THR A 370 10.13 1.29 19.98
N SER A 371 10.39 2.32 20.79
CA SER A 371 9.73 2.51 22.08
C SER A 371 8.23 2.74 21.96
N PHE A 372 7.79 3.34 20.85
CA PHE A 372 6.40 3.70 20.60
C PHE A 372 5.58 2.64 19.88
N SER A 373 6.18 1.72 19.11
CA SER A 373 5.40 0.71 18.37
C SER A 373 4.45 -0.04 19.31
N SER A 374 3.18 -0.16 19.00
CA SER A 374 2.27 -0.87 19.89
C SER A 374 2.61 -2.36 19.97
N ARG A 375 2.43 -2.95 21.15
CA ARG A 375 2.66 -4.38 21.41
C ARG A 375 1.33 -5.13 21.40
N GLY A 376 1.27 -6.23 20.68
CA GLY A 376 0.19 -7.19 20.75
C GLY A 376 0.09 -7.82 22.14
N CYS A 377 -1.08 -8.38 22.44
CA CYS A 377 -1.28 -9.08 23.68
C CYS A 377 -0.59 -10.44 23.64
N MET A 378 0.38 -10.72 24.51
CA MET A 378 1.10 -12.03 24.54
C MET A 378 0.16 -13.26 24.60
N THR A 379 -1.09 -13.11 25.01
CA THR A 379 -2.08 -14.20 25.07
C THR A 379 -3.03 -14.26 23.88
N GLN A 380 -2.94 -13.35 22.91
CA GLN A 380 -3.84 -13.22 21.76
C GLN A 380 -3.01 -12.94 20.49
N GLN A 381 -2.63 -14.00 19.76
CA GLN A 381 -1.75 -13.89 18.59
C GLN A 381 -2.33 -13.05 17.46
N HIS A 382 -3.66 -13.03 17.27
CA HIS A 382 -4.33 -12.18 16.27
C HIS A 382 -4.14 -10.68 16.48
N THR A 383 -3.58 -10.28 17.62
CA THR A 383 -3.25 -8.88 17.93
C THR A 383 -1.77 -8.57 17.74
N TRP A 384 -0.96 -9.57 17.36
CA TRP A 384 0.46 -9.38 17.14
C TRP A 384 0.65 -8.74 15.77
N PRO A 385 1.68 -7.88 15.59
CA PRO A 385 2.09 -7.49 14.25
C PRO A 385 2.49 -8.72 13.42
N ASP A 386 2.29 -8.68 12.11
CA ASP A 386 2.73 -9.76 11.21
C ASP A 386 4.21 -9.59 10.88
N VAL A 387 4.59 -8.35 10.56
CA VAL A 387 5.97 -7.97 10.20
C VAL A 387 6.37 -6.61 10.79
N GLY A 388 7.66 -6.33 10.77
CA GLY A 388 8.25 -5.05 11.12
C GLY A 388 8.95 -4.37 9.94
N ALA A 389 8.94 -3.04 9.93
CA ALA A 389 9.71 -2.24 8.99
C ALA A 389 10.28 -0.98 9.66
N PRO A 390 11.29 -0.30 9.07
CA PRO A 390 11.84 0.92 9.64
C PRO A 390 10.77 2.00 9.83
N GLY A 391 10.63 2.50 11.06
CA GLY A 391 9.64 3.52 11.43
C GLY A 391 10.22 4.68 12.26
N ARG A 392 11.53 4.70 12.51
CA ARG A 392 12.25 5.77 13.25
C ARG A 392 13.06 6.63 12.29
N ASP A 393 12.91 7.95 12.40
CA ASP A 393 13.67 8.97 11.66
C ASP A 393 13.64 8.70 10.14
N ILE A 394 12.45 8.44 9.60
CA ILE A 394 12.27 8.09 8.19
C ILE A 394 12.18 9.36 7.38
N TRP A 395 13.13 9.57 6.48
CA TRP A 395 13.13 10.68 5.55
C TRP A 395 12.25 10.36 4.35
N ALA A 396 11.26 11.20 4.05
CA ALA A 396 10.48 11.09 2.82
C ALA A 396 9.94 12.46 2.43
N THR A 397 9.14 12.51 1.37
CA THR A 397 8.64 13.73 0.74
C THR A 397 7.92 14.64 1.73
N ALA A 398 8.23 15.93 1.65
CA ALA A 398 7.68 16.96 2.51
C ALA A 398 6.46 17.63 1.86
N PRO A 399 5.31 17.70 2.54
CA PRO A 399 4.19 18.55 2.16
C PRO A 399 4.51 20.05 2.17
N ARG A 400 3.75 20.82 1.40
CA ARG A 400 3.81 22.30 1.44
C ARG A 400 2.65 22.90 2.23
N GLY A 401 2.95 23.79 3.17
CA GLY A 401 1.95 24.66 3.83
C GLY A 401 1.04 23.94 4.83
N THR A 402 1.50 22.82 5.39
CA THR A 402 0.75 21.97 6.32
C THR A 402 1.26 22.08 7.76
N ALA A 403 0.55 21.45 8.71
CA ALA A 403 0.93 21.44 10.13
C ALA A 403 2.29 20.76 10.38
N ILE A 404 2.56 19.64 9.70
CA ILE A 404 3.85 18.96 9.78
C ILE A 404 4.94 19.84 9.17
N ASP A 405 4.75 20.44 7.98
CA ASP A 405 5.70 21.42 7.40
C ASP A 405 6.07 22.49 8.43
N ALA A 406 5.08 23.10 9.09
CA ALA A 406 5.35 24.12 10.11
C ALA A 406 6.18 23.61 11.30
N SER A 407 6.08 22.32 11.65
CA SER A 407 6.78 21.70 12.78
C SER A 407 8.18 21.17 12.42
N THR A 408 8.39 20.71 11.19
CA THR A 408 9.64 20.09 10.72
C THR A 408 10.48 21.04 9.87
N ARG A 409 9.98 22.24 9.53
CA ARG A 409 10.70 23.26 8.73
C ARG A 409 12.12 23.59 9.20
N THR A 410 12.42 23.36 10.48
CA THR A 410 13.74 23.61 11.05
C THR A 410 14.76 22.50 10.78
N GLN A 411 14.35 21.38 10.18
CA GLN A 411 15.23 20.26 9.81
C GLN A 411 16.17 20.61 8.65
N GLY A 412 15.88 21.69 7.90
CA GLY A 412 16.82 22.28 6.94
C GLY A 412 16.58 21.90 5.48
N ASP A 413 15.63 21.01 5.21
CA ASP A 413 15.15 20.65 3.87
C ASP A 413 13.67 21.05 3.69
N LEU A 414 13.27 21.40 2.47
CA LEU A 414 11.91 21.82 2.12
C LEU A 414 11.13 20.78 1.31
N TYR A 415 11.83 19.82 0.70
CA TYR A 415 11.25 18.75 -0.11
C TYR A 415 11.26 17.42 0.63
N TYR A 416 12.05 17.30 1.68
CA TYR A 416 12.03 16.10 2.51
C TYR A 416 12.04 16.44 3.99
N MET A 417 11.50 15.53 4.78
CA MET A 417 11.50 15.64 6.23
C MET A 417 11.61 14.26 6.86
N ALA A 418 12.18 14.21 8.06
CA ALA A 418 12.18 13.04 8.90
C ALA A 418 11.07 13.10 9.95
N ILE A 419 10.25 12.05 9.97
CA ILE A 419 9.26 11.78 11.03
C ILE A 419 9.30 10.30 11.44
N SER A 420 8.69 10.00 12.58
CA SER A 420 8.73 8.66 13.20
C SER A 420 7.33 8.19 13.56
N GLY A 421 7.08 6.90 13.34
CA GLY A 421 5.82 6.23 13.64
C GLY A 421 5.68 4.88 12.93
N THR A 422 4.76 4.04 13.41
CA THR A 422 4.27 2.88 12.64
C THR A 422 3.66 3.32 11.31
N SER A 423 3.17 4.56 11.22
CA SER A 423 2.79 5.21 9.97
C SER A 423 3.90 5.31 8.92
N MET A 424 5.18 5.29 9.31
CA MET A 424 6.31 5.33 8.38
C MET A 424 6.84 3.92 8.08
N ALA A 425 6.61 2.95 8.98
CA ALA A 425 6.91 1.54 8.73
C ALA A 425 5.93 0.92 7.72
N THR A 426 4.64 1.17 7.89
CA THR A 426 3.54 0.69 7.03
C THR A 426 3.74 0.96 5.54
N PRO A 427 4.12 2.18 5.09
CA PRO A 427 4.34 2.46 3.67
C PRO A 427 5.58 1.77 3.09
N HIS A 428 6.57 1.37 3.91
CA HIS A 428 7.62 0.50 3.40
C HIS A 428 6.98 -0.80 2.90
N VAL A 429 6.17 -1.47 3.74
CA VAL A 429 5.45 -2.71 3.37
C VAL A 429 4.46 -2.47 2.22
N GLY A 430 3.82 -1.31 2.14
CA GLY A 430 3.02 -0.90 0.99
C GLY A 430 3.81 -0.89 -0.32
N GLY A 431 5.01 -0.33 -0.32
CA GLY A 431 5.92 -0.37 -1.46
C GLY A 431 6.45 -1.79 -1.75
N MET A 432 6.72 -2.60 -0.71
CA MET A 432 7.09 -4.01 -0.88
C MET A 432 6.00 -4.78 -1.61
N ALA A 433 4.74 -4.61 -1.21
CA ALA A 433 3.60 -5.23 -1.89
C ALA A 433 3.51 -4.79 -3.36
N GLY A 434 3.80 -3.52 -3.66
CA GLY A 434 3.94 -3.01 -5.02
C GLY A 434 4.97 -3.78 -5.85
N VAL A 435 6.21 -3.87 -5.39
CA VAL A 435 7.28 -4.56 -6.15
C VAL A 435 7.02 -6.07 -6.29
N LEU A 436 6.34 -6.71 -5.32
CA LEU A 436 5.97 -8.12 -5.42
C LEU A 436 4.86 -8.36 -6.45
N LEU A 437 3.91 -7.45 -6.59
CA LEU A 437 2.82 -7.56 -7.56
C LEU A 437 3.24 -7.28 -9.00
N ASP A 438 4.27 -6.46 -9.19
CA ASP A 438 4.92 -6.21 -10.49
C ASP A 438 5.41 -7.54 -11.10
N ILE A 439 6.20 -8.26 -10.31
CA ILE A 439 6.89 -9.47 -10.77
C ILE A 439 6.08 -10.77 -10.62
N ALA A 440 5.01 -10.73 -9.83
CA ALA A 440 4.11 -11.86 -9.58
C ALA A 440 2.63 -11.44 -9.56
N PRO A 441 2.04 -11.06 -10.71
CA PRO A 441 0.65 -10.60 -10.79
C PRO A 441 -0.39 -11.68 -10.41
N SER A 442 0.01 -12.96 -10.36
CA SER A 442 -0.85 -14.07 -9.91
C SER A 442 -1.05 -14.15 -8.40
N LEU A 443 -0.33 -13.36 -7.60
CA LEU A 443 -0.57 -13.27 -6.16
C LEU A 443 -1.98 -12.79 -5.87
N GLY A 444 -2.59 -13.29 -4.80
CA GLY A 444 -3.90 -12.86 -4.33
C GLY A 444 -4.27 -13.55 -3.02
N VAL A 445 -5.57 -13.72 -2.78
CA VAL A 445 -6.02 -14.55 -1.66
C VAL A 445 -5.95 -16.02 -2.04
N ALA A 446 -5.29 -16.80 -1.19
CA ALA A 446 -5.16 -18.24 -1.33
C ALA A 446 -6.48 -18.96 -1.06
N ASP A 447 -6.70 -20.08 -1.75
CA ASP A 447 -7.79 -21.02 -1.42
C ASP A 447 -7.46 -21.91 -0.21
N TYR A 448 -6.26 -21.78 0.37
CA TYR A 448 -5.80 -22.50 1.55
C TYR A 448 -5.79 -21.59 2.79
N HIS A 449 -6.04 -22.20 3.95
CA HIS A 449 -6.24 -21.52 5.24
C HIS A 449 -5.03 -21.63 6.18
N ARG A 450 -3.84 -21.82 5.59
CA ARG A 450 -2.62 -22.17 6.32
C ARG A 450 -1.66 -21.01 6.32
N GLU A 451 -1.57 -20.36 7.48
CA GLU A 451 -0.58 -19.32 7.79
C GLU A 451 0.55 -19.81 8.67
N ASP A 452 1.66 -19.04 8.74
CA ASP A 452 2.86 -19.49 9.44
C ASP A 452 2.65 -19.48 10.97
N HIS A 453 1.81 -18.59 11.51
CA HIS A 453 1.68 -18.41 12.96
C HIS A 453 0.34 -18.82 13.62
N ASP A 454 -0.69 -19.15 12.82
CA ASP A 454 -2.06 -19.42 13.30
C ASP A 454 -2.43 -20.92 13.46
N GLU A 455 -1.46 -21.84 13.35
CA GLU A 455 -1.70 -23.27 13.56
C GLU A 455 -1.55 -23.72 15.02
N GLY A 456 -2.59 -24.37 15.57
CA GLY A 456 -2.53 -25.14 16.83
C GLY A 456 -3.20 -24.49 18.05
N ASP A 457 -2.89 -25.05 19.24
CA ASP A 457 -3.42 -24.57 20.52
C ASP A 457 -2.63 -23.33 21.01
N SER A 458 -3.33 -22.26 21.39
CA SER A 458 -2.74 -21.16 22.15
C SER A 458 -2.07 -21.72 23.39
N LEU A 459 -0.76 -21.48 23.51
CA LEU A 459 0.06 -21.99 24.61
C LEU A 459 -0.35 -21.45 25.99
N VAL A 460 -1.26 -20.47 26.06
CA VAL A 460 -1.75 -19.88 27.31
C VAL A 460 -3.12 -20.44 27.72
N GLY A 461 -4.02 -20.72 26.78
CA GLY A 461 -5.32 -21.32 27.12
C GLY A 461 -5.31 -22.87 27.15
N GLY A 462 -4.27 -23.49 26.57
CA GLY A 462 -4.07 -24.96 26.54
C GLY A 462 -4.86 -25.67 25.43
N ASP A 463 -4.89 -27.02 25.48
CA ASP A 463 -5.61 -27.85 24.51
C ASP A 463 -7.06 -27.36 24.27
N GLY A 464 -7.39 -26.98 23.04
CA GLY A 464 -8.71 -26.53 22.61
C GLY A 464 -8.99 -25.04 22.80
N THR A 465 -7.97 -24.23 23.13
CA THR A 465 -8.07 -22.77 23.04
C THR A 465 -7.23 -22.32 21.86
N ALA A 466 -7.86 -22.07 20.73
CA ALA A 466 -7.18 -21.33 19.69
C ALA A 466 -6.87 -19.90 20.19
N SER A 467 -5.79 -19.29 19.69
CA SER A 467 -5.81 -17.84 19.44
C SER A 467 -7.15 -17.54 18.76
N TYR A 468 -7.78 -16.44 19.12
CA TYR A 468 -9.16 -16.11 18.75
C TYR A 468 -9.66 -16.76 17.43
N GLY A 469 -10.54 -17.76 17.52
CA GLY A 469 -11.36 -18.18 16.38
C GLY A 469 -10.84 -19.24 15.41
N GLN A 470 -10.09 -20.28 15.81
CA GLN A 470 -10.22 -21.56 15.08
C GLN A 470 -11.62 -22.13 15.35
N PHE A 471 -12.59 -21.62 14.59
CA PHE A 471 -13.95 -22.13 14.57
C PHE A 471 -13.98 -23.51 13.93
N ASP A 472 -15.06 -24.28 14.16
CA ASP A 472 -15.24 -25.60 13.55
C ASP A 472 -15.14 -25.57 12.00
N ASP A 473 -15.28 -24.38 11.40
CA ASP A 473 -15.21 -24.12 9.96
C ASP A 473 -13.92 -23.43 9.49
N TRP A 474 -12.86 -23.33 10.31
CA TRP A 474 -11.58 -22.69 9.96
C TRP A 474 -11.03 -23.12 8.59
N ASP A 475 -11.00 -24.43 8.29
CA ASP A 475 -10.49 -24.95 7.02
C ASP A 475 -11.41 -24.67 5.81
N THR A 476 -12.50 -23.92 6.00
CA THR A 476 -13.52 -23.67 4.98
C THR A 476 -14.05 -22.23 4.96
N ALA A 477 -13.74 -21.42 5.96
CA ALA A 477 -14.32 -20.10 6.10
C ALA A 477 -13.49 -19.05 5.37
N ASN A 478 -14.15 -18.09 4.70
CA ASN A 478 -13.41 -17.11 3.91
C ASN A 478 -12.41 -16.29 4.74
N TYR A 479 -12.75 -15.96 6.00
CA TYR A 479 -11.95 -15.12 6.89
C TYR A 479 -10.63 -15.75 7.34
N SER A 480 -10.44 -17.05 7.18
CA SER A 480 -9.21 -17.76 7.52
C SER A 480 -8.33 -18.03 6.29
N ARG A 481 -8.72 -17.52 5.11
CA ARG A 481 -7.88 -17.61 3.91
C ARG A 481 -6.79 -16.56 3.99
N VAL A 482 -5.59 -16.97 3.60
CA VAL A 482 -4.38 -16.17 3.65
C VAL A 482 -4.28 -15.25 2.43
N HIS A 483 -3.86 -14.01 2.62
CA HIS A 483 -3.41 -13.19 1.51
C HIS A 483 -1.95 -13.54 1.18
N GLU A 484 -1.63 -14.02 -0.03
CA GLU A 484 -0.28 -14.56 -0.32
C GLU A 484 0.85 -13.55 -0.17
N LEU A 485 0.58 -12.25 -0.34
CA LEU A 485 1.54 -11.20 0.00
C LEU A 485 1.94 -11.24 1.48
N GLU A 486 1.00 -11.39 2.41
CA GLU A 486 1.25 -11.48 3.86
C GLU A 486 2.22 -12.63 4.15
N LEU A 487 1.84 -13.84 3.76
CA LEU A 487 2.68 -15.03 3.95
C LEU A 487 4.08 -14.90 3.33
N ILE A 488 4.20 -14.29 2.16
CA ILE A 488 5.52 -14.05 1.54
C ILE A 488 6.36 -13.08 2.38
N LEU A 489 5.75 -12.01 2.88
CA LEU A 489 6.42 -11.02 3.74
C LEU A 489 6.86 -11.65 5.06
N GLU A 490 6.02 -12.50 5.66
CA GLU A 490 6.32 -13.23 6.89
C GLU A 490 7.47 -14.23 6.71
N LEU A 491 7.38 -15.09 5.69
CA LEU A 491 8.37 -16.14 5.44
C LEU A 491 9.76 -15.59 5.14
N THR A 492 9.84 -14.40 4.57
CA THR A 492 11.10 -13.77 4.18
C THR A 492 11.59 -12.73 5.18
N ALA A 493 10.87 -12.51 6.28
CA ALA A 493 11.31 -11.61 7.33
C ALA A 493 12.50 -12.17 8.12
N ARG A 494 13.35 -11.25 8.57
CA ARG A 494 14.57 -11.52 9.34
C ARG A 494 14.35 -11.11 10.78
N TYR A 495 14.33 -12.09 11.68
CA TYR A 495 14.18 -11.87 13.11
C TYR A 495 15.50 -11.94 13.89
N GLU A 496 16.52 -12.63 13.37
CA GLU A 496 17.76 -12.92 14.10
C GLU A 496 18.40 -11.64 14.67
N GLY A 497 18.59 -11.61 15.99
CA GLY A 497 19.18 -10.47 16.70
C GLY A 497 18.18 -9.45 17.23
N MET A 498 16.89 -9.61 16.94
CA MET A 498 15.81 -8.77 17.48
C MET A 498 15.23 -9.31 18.80
N GLU A 499 15.68 -10.49 19.25
CA GLU A 499 15.22 -11.10 20.49
C GLU A 499 15.48 -10.15 21.66
N ASN A 500 14.43 -9.67 22.32
CA ASN A 500 14.56 -8.76 23.46
C ASN A 500 15.40 -7.51 23.12
N SER A 501 15.28 -7.04 21.87
CA SER A 501 15.94 -5.85 21.34
C SER A 501 14.92 -4.73 21.17
N CYS A 502 15.02 -3.71 22.01
CA CYS A 502 14.09 -2.59 22.03
C CYS A 502 14.85 -1.28 22.27
N GLU A 503 14.37 -0.26 21.61
CA GLU A 503 14.78 1.10 21.83
C GLU A 503 14.43 1.58 23.25
N ASP A 504 15.35 2.29 23.88
CA ASP A 504 15.11 2.99 25.15
C ASP A 504 13.95 4.00 24.99
N GLY A 505 12.97 3.95 25.90
CA GLY A 505 11.87 4.92 25.93
C GLY A 505 10.51 4.34 26.34
N ASN A 506 10.36 3.02 26.31
CA ASN A 506 9.18 2.32 26.80
C ASN A 506 9.45 1.73 28.20
N ASP A 507 9.04 2.44 29.26
CA ASP A 507 9.21 1.98 30.64
C ASP A 507 8.26 0.80 31.01
N GLU A 508 7.29 0.47 30.17
CA GLU A 508 6.28 -0.56 30.40
C GLU A 508 6.71 -1.93 29.85
N ASP A 509 7.50 -1.94 28.78
CA ASP A 509 8.09 -3.14 28.17
C ASP A 509 9.50 -3.37 28.72
N SER A 510 9.63 -4.40 29.55
CA SER A 510 10.92 -4.73 30.16
C SER A 510 11.88 -5.43 29.20
N CYS A 511 11.39 -5.86 28.03
CA CYS A 511 12.18 -6.33 26.90
C CYS A 511 13.18 -7.42 27.32
N ASN A 512 12.69 -8.37 28.10
CA ASN A 512 13.47 -9.51 28.61
C ASN A 512 12.59 -10.78 28.77
N ASP A 513 11.44 -10.76 28.11
CA ASP A 513 10.32 -11.67 28.28
C ASP A 513 10.02 -12.50 27.04
N ILE A 514 10.66 -12.24 25.90
CA ILE A 514 10.78 -13.24 24.83
C ILE A 514 11.69 -14.34 25.39
N PRO A 515 11.21 -15.59 25.50
CA PRO A 515 12.03 -16.70 25.98
C PRO A 515 13.26 -16.92 25.08
N ALA A 516 14.32 -17.53 25.63
CA ALA A 516 15.54 -17.82 24.87
C ALA A 516 15.30 -18.73 23.65
N GLU A 517 14.23 -19.51 23.68
CA GLU A 517 13.62 -20.15 22.52
C GLU A 517 12.29 -19.39 22.31
N CYS A 518 12.32 -18.36 21.45
CA CYS A 518 11.16 -17.53 21.06
C CYS A 518 9.92 -18.38 20.67
N TYR A 519 8.75 -17.75 20.51
CA TYR A 519 7.60 -18.47 19.94
C TYR A 519 7.90 -18.81 18.50
N ARG A 520 7.62 -20.06 18.11
CA ARG A 520 7.98 -20.58 16.80
C ARG A 520 6.74 -20.74 15.93
N SER A 521 6.83 -20.24 14.72
CA SER A 521 5.88 -20.45 13.64
C SER A 521 5.98 -21.88 13.08
N ALA A 522 5.16 -22.23 12.08
CA ALA A 522 5.13 -23.52 11.43
C ALA A 522 6.44 -23.84 10.68
N THR A 523 7.14 -22.82 10.19
CA THR A 523 8.51 -22.93 9.64
C THR A 523 9.59 -23.11 10.71
N GLY A 524 9.25 -22.81 11.97
CA GLY A 524 10.18 -22.84 13.09
C GLY A 524 10.90 -21.52 13.32
N GLU A 525 10.59 -20.48 12.54
CA GLU A 525 11.08 -19.12 12.73
C GLU A 525 10.41 -18.45 13.93
N CYS A 526 11.04 -17.40 14.45
CA CYS A 526 10.49 -16.67 15.59
C CYS A 526 9.33 -15.78 15.15
N HIS A 527 8.27 -15.75 15.96
CA HIS A 527 7.17 -14.81 15.87
C HIS A 527 6.92 -14.23 17.26
N ASP A 528 6.84 -12.91 17.42
CA ASP A 528 6.53 -12.32 18.73
C ASP A 528 5.56 -11.14 18.68
N TRP A 529 4.99 -10.82 19.85
CA TRP A 529 3.97 -9.79 19.99
C TRP A 529 4.45 -8.35 19.81
N ARG A 530 5.73 -8.12 19.55
CA ARG A 530 6.32 -6.77 19.36
C ARG A 530 6.59 -6.48 17.90
N VAL A 531 7.08 -7.45 17.14
CA VAL A 531 7.56 -7.27 15.76
C VAL A 531 7.07 -8.33 14.78
N GLY A 532 6.26 -9.28 15.22
CA GLY A 532 5.85 -10.39 14.37
C GLY A 532 7.02 -11.25 13.97
N HIS A 533 7.14 -11.49 12.66
CA HIS A 533 8.24 -12.23 12.03
C HIS A 533 9.54 -11.40 11.87
N GLY A 534 9.53 -10.12 12.25
CA GLY A 534 10.70 -9.24 12.18
C GLY A 534 10.78 -8.43 10.89
N LEU A 535 11.99 -8.04 10.49
CA LEU A 535 12.21 -7.12 9.36
C LEU A 535 12.11 -7.84 8.02
N THR A 536 11.12 -7.49 7.20
CA THR A 536 10.95 -8.05 5.85
C THR A 536 12.19 -7.87 4.96
N ASP A 537 12.55 -8.93 4.22
CA ASP A 537 13.60 -8.94 3.20
C ASP A 537 12.99 -8.86 1.79
N VAL A 538 13.03 -7.69 1.17
CA VAL A 538 12.43 -7.46 -0.16
C VAL A 538 13.07 -8.32 -1.24
N ASP A 539 14.39 -8.53 -1.18
CA ASP A 539 15.15 -9.32 -2.15
C ASP A 539 14.73 -10.80 -2.12
N ALA A 540 14.59 -11.36 -0.92
CA ALA A 540 14.08 -12.73 -0.75
C ALA A 540 12.58 -12.83 -1.09
N ALA A 541 11.77 -11.85 -0.70
CA ALA A 541 10.34 -11.79 -1.00
C ALA A 541 10.08 -11.81 -2.51
N MET A 542 10.85 -11.03 -3.28
CA MET A 542 10.75 -11.00 -4.74
C MET A 542 11.13 -12.34 -5.37
N ALA A 543 12.21 -12.98 -4.90
CA ALA A 543 12.56 -14.34 -5.37
C ALA A 543 11.45 -15.36 -5.08
N LEU A 544 10.83 -15.31 -3.91
CA LEU A 544 9.73 -16.19 -3.51
C LEU A 544 8.47 -15.95 -4.35
N ALA A 545 8.05 -14.70 -4.48
CA ALA A 545 6.90 -14.29 -5.30
C ALA A 545 7.11 -14.68 -6.77
N ARG A 546 8.29 -14.41 -7.33
CA ARG A 546 8.61 -14.77 -8.72
C ARG A 546 8.63 -16.27 -8.93
N THR A 547 9.12 -17.04 -7.96
CA THR A 547 9.09 -18.51 -8.00
C THR A 547 7.65 -19.02 -8.10
N LEU A 548 6.74 -18.47 -7.30
CA LEU A 548 5.32 -18.84 -7.36
C LEU A 548 4.70 -18.47 -8.72
N GLN A 549 4.99 -17.27 -9.24
CA GLN A 549 4.54 -16.86 -10.58
C GLN A 549 4.99 -17.86 -11.65
N LEU A 550 6.26 -18.28 -11.65
CA LEU A 550 6.80 -19.24 -12.61
C LEU A 550 6.19 -20.64 -12.48
N MET A 551 5.80 -21.03 -11.26
CA MET A 551 5.10 -22.31 -11.05
C MET A 551 3.68 -22.29 -11.62
N ARG A 552 3.00 -21.14 -11.52
CA ARG A 552 1.61 -20.92 -11.95
C ARG A 552 1.46 -20.64 -13.43
N ASP A 553 2.37 -19.86 -14.01
CA ASP A 553 2.40 -19.42 -15.40
C ASP A 553 3.71 -19.91 -16.03
N GLN A 554 3.71 -21.19 -16.43
CA GLN A 554 4.91 -21.87 -16.92
C GLN A 554 5.23 -21.55 -18.38
N ASP A 555 4.25 -21.08 -19.16
CA ASP A 555 4.45 -20.71 -20.55
C ASP A 555 4.70 -19.20 -20.75
N GLY A 556 4.49 -18.40 -19.71
CA GLY A 556 4.83 -16.98 -19.64
C GLY A 556 3.87 -16.10 -20.44
N ASP A 557 2.63 -16.56 -20.66
CA ASP A 557 1.63 -15.81 -21.42
C ASP A 557 0.82 -14.82 -20.55
N GLY A 558 1.08 -14.81 -19.24
CA GLY A 558 0.43 -13.95 -18.25
C GLY A 558 -0.85 -14.54 -17.67
N PHE A 559 -1.26 -15.74 -18.07
CA PHE A 559 -2.40 -16.46 -17.51
C PHE A 559 -1.94 -17.54 -16.52
N VAL A 560 -2.73 -17.74 -15.47
CA VAL A 560 -2.47 -18.80 -14.48
C VAL A 560 -2.96 -20.14 -15.04
N ASP A 561 -2.01 -21.01 -15.37
CA ASP A 561 -2.24 -22.38 -15.84
C ASP A 561 -2.35 -23.38 -14.69
N HIS A 562 -1.56 -23.17 -13.64
CA HIS A 562 -1.38 -24.10 -12.54
C HIS A 562 -1.72 -23.46 -11.18
N PRO A 563 -2.99 -23.11 -10.93
CA PRO A 563 -3.40 -22.47 -9.68
C PRO A 563 -3.17 -23.36 -8.44
N GLU A 564 -2.94 -24.66 -8.62
CA GLU A 564 -2.69 -25.60 -7.53
C GLU A 564 -1.35 -25.40 -6.79
N TYR A 565 -0.40 -24.64 -7.35
CA TYR A 565 0.84 -24.29 -6.65
C TYR A 565 0.59 -23.19 -5.62
N THR A 566 1.19 -23.34 -4.44
CA THR A 566 1.05 -22.45 -3.29
C THR A 566 2.37 -21.79 -2.96
N VAL A 567 2.33 -20.75 -2.13
CA VAL A 567 3.55 -20.12 -1.59
C VAL A 567 4.47 -21.15 -0.92
N TRP A 568 3.90 -22.15 -0.23
CA TRP A 568 4.67 -23.22 0.39
C TRP A 568 5.46 -24.10 -0.58
N ASP A 569 4.95 -24.34 -1.81
CA ASP A 569 5.71 -25.06 -2.83
C ASP A 569 6.86 -24.20 -3.35
N ALA A 570 6.61 -22.91 -3.56
CA ALA A 570 7.62 -21.95 -3.99
C ALA A 570 8.72 -21.80 -2.94
N TRP A 571 8.35 -21.69 -1.66
CA TRP A 571 9.25 -21.60 -0.51
C TRP A 571 10.27 -22.74 -0.45
N ALA A 572 9.89 -23.93 -0.91
CA ALA A 572 10.79 -25.08 -0.90
C ALA A 572 11.97 -24.96 -1.89
N ILE A 573 11.90 -24.06 -2.88
CA ILE A 573 12.90 -23.97 -3.97
C ILE A 573 13.36 -22.53 -4.31
N TYR A 574 12.73 -21.48 -3.79
CA TYR A 574 12.96 -20.10 -4.23
C TYR A 574 14.41 -19.62 -4.07
N GLU A 575 15.12 -20.06 -3.03
CA GLU A 575 16.52 -19.68 -2.78
C GLU A 575 17.43 -20.03 -3.97
N SER A 576 17.07 -21.04 -4.77
CA SER A 576 17.83 -21.41 -5.97
C SER A 576 17.79 -20.35 -7.08
N MET A 577 16.86 -19.39 -7.00
CA MET A 577 16.82 -18.22 -7.88
C MET A 577 17.95 -17.23 -7.58
N MET A 578 18.40 -17.15 -6.32
CA MET A 578 19.28 -16.09 -5.86
C MET A 578 20.73 -16.53 -5.98
N VAL A 579 21.38 -16.17 -7.08
CA VAL A 579 22.77 -16.56 -7.38
C VAL A 579 23.64 -15.36 -7.73
N GLU A 580 24.95 -15.55 -7.70
CA GLU A 580 25.92 -14.61 -8.28
C GLU A 580 26.35 -15.17 -9.65
N SER A 581 26.35 -14.32 -10.69
CA SER A 581 26.74 -14.73 -12.03
C SER A 581 27.71 -13.74 -12.66
N SER A 582 28.49 -14.24 -13.61
CA SER A 582 29.47 -13.47 -14.37
C SER A 582 28.98 -13.41 -15.82
N ILE A 583 28.47 -12.23 -16.21
CA ILE A 583 27.71 -12.00 -17.45
C ILE A 583 28.64 -11.32 -18.46
N PRO A 584 29.10 -12.02 -19.51
CA PRO A 584 29.89 -11.41 -20.56
C PRO A 584 29.02 -10.54 -21.47
N VAL A 585 29.50 -9.35 -21.82
CA VAL A 585 28.82 -8.43 -22.74
C VAL A 585 29.76 -8.00 -23.88
N ASN A 586 29.20 -7.77 -25.05
CA ASN A 586 29.96 -7.44 -26.26
C ASN A 586 29.91 -5.95 -26.56
N THR A 587 30.49 -5.17 -25.66
CA THR A 587 30.61 -3.72 -25.76
C THR A 587 31.83 -3.26 -24.98
N ASP A 588 32.41 -2.13 -25.38
CA ASP A 588 33.43 -1.39 -24.64
C ASP A 588 32.85 -0.21 -23.84
N ARG A 589 31.51 -0.09 -23.81
CA ARG A 589 30.81 1.00 -23.15
C ARG A 589 29.85 0.52 -22.09
N VAL A 590 29.82 1.26 -20.99
CA VAL A 590 28.80 1.14 -19.96
C VAL A 590 28.16 2.50 -19.73
N SER A 591 26.92 2.52 -19.26
CA SER A 591 26.17 3.74 -19.01
C SER A 591 25.43 3.70 -17.69
N HIS A 592 25.10 4.88 -17.19
CA HIS A 592 24.14 5.11 -16.13
C HIS A 592 23.32 6.34 -16.49
N SER A 593 22.06 6.39 -16.09
CA SER A 593 21.19 7.53 -16.40
C SER A 593 20.23 7.80 -15.26
N TRP A 594 19.95 9.08 -15.04
CA TRP A 594 18.98 9.50 -14.04
C TRP A 594 18.27 10.78 -14.45
N LYS A 595 17.15 11.01 -13.78
CA LYS A 595 16.39 12.26 -13.83
C LYS A 595 16.52 12.97 -12.49
N GLY A 596 16.24 14.26 -12.52
CA GLY A 596 16.06 15.04 -11.31
C GLY A 596 15.32 16.33 -11.61
N ASP A 597 14.92 17.01 -10.55
CA ASP A 597 14.30 18.32 -10.62
C ASP A 597 15.06 19.29 -9.74
N TRP A 598 15.78 20.20 -10.39
CA TRP A 598 16.52 21.24 -9.67
C TRP A 598 15.53 22.32 -9.27
N ASN A 599 15.27 22.40 -7.96
CA ASN A 599 14.27 23.32 -7.45
C ASN A 599 14.90 24.53 -6.78
N HIS A 600 14.34 25.71 -7.02
CA HIS A 600 14.73 26.96 -6.40
C HIS A 600 13.57 27.58 -5.64
N PHE A 601 13.64 27.50 -4.32
CA PHE A 601 12.57 27.96 -3.44
C PHE A 601 12.94 29.28 -2.75
N ASN A 602 12.10 30.30 -2.94
CA ASN A 602 12.26 31.58 -2.27
C ASN A 602 11.29 31.71 -1.10
N ASN A 603 11.82 31.70 0.12
CA ASN A 603 11.01 31.85 1.32
C ASN A 603 10.75 33.34 1.60
N GLY A 604 9.59 33.84 1.15
CA GLY A 604 9.19 35.25 1.20
C GLY A 604 9.20 35.90 2.59
N ALA A 605 9.16 35.12 3.67
CA ALA A 605 9.15 35.62 5.05
C ALA A 605 10.55 35.87 5.65
N SER A 606 11.55 35.08 5.27
CA SER A 606 12.94 35.19 5.76
C SER A 606 13.90 35.79 4.72
N GLY A 607 13.52 35.75 3.44
CA GLY A 607 14.40 36.07 2.31
C GLY A 607 15.49 35.03 2.07
N ALA A 608 15.41 33.87 2.73
CA ALA A 608 16.30 32.75 2.49
C ALA A 608 15.92 32.05 1.18
N VAL A 609 16.95 31.67 0.44
CA VAL A 609 16.85 30.96 -0.83
C VAL A 609 17.35 29.55 -0.60
N TYR A 610 16.55 28.57 -1.00
CA TYR A 610 16.85 27.15 -0.90
C TYR A 610 16.96 26.56 -2.30
N TYR A 611 17.85 25.60 -2.44
CA TYR A 611 17.99 24.77 -3.62
C TYR A 611 18.07 23.31 -3.19
N THR A 612 17.59 22.41 -4.05
CA THR A 612 17.76 20.97 -3.85
C THR A 612 19.23 20.57 -3.87
N GLU A 613 19.54 19.50 -3.15
CA GLU A 613 20.82 18.82 -3.23
C GLU A 613 20.71 17.75 -4.31
N ASP A 614 21.28 18.03 -5.48
CA ASP A 614 21.20 17.19 -6.68
C ASP A 614 22.47 16.34 -6.86
N SER A 615 22.99 15.84 -5.75
CA SER A 615 24.18 15.00 -5.73
C SER A 615 23.86 13.59 -6.22
N HIS A 616 24.67 13.11 -7.15
CA HIS A 616 24.56 11.77 -7.73
C HIS A 616 25.95 11.14 -7.86
N TYR A 617 26.03 9.81 -7.85
CA TYR A 617 27.31 9.10 -7.91
C TYR A 617 27.31 8.05 -9.02
N VAL A 618 28.44 7.94 -9.74
CA VAL A 618 28.64 6.93 -10.77
C VAL A 618 29.98 6.24 -10.52
N TRP A 619 29.99 4.90 -10.51
CA TRP A 619 31.21 4.13 -10.32
C TRP A 619 32.09 4.22 -11.56
N ILE A 620 33.41 4.35 -11.40
CA ILE A 620 34.36 4.39 -12.51
C ILE A 620 35.14 3.06 -12.56
N PRO A 621 34.82 2.14 -13.50
CA PRO A 621 35.51 0.86 -13.59
C PRO A 621 36.98 1.00 -13.97
N ASN A 622 37.77 0.00 -13.57
CA ASN A 622 39.13 -0.18 -14.05
C ASN A 622 39.19 -0.25 -15.59
N GLY A 623 40.14 0.46 -16.19
CA GLY A 623 40.30 0.53 -17.64
C GLY A 623 39.45 1.60 -18.32
N THR A 624 38.62 2.37 -17.59
CA THR A 624 37.89 3.52 -18.15
C THR A 624 38.87 4.55 -18.71
N THR A 625 38.71 4.91 -19.97
CA THR A 625 39.57 5.89 -20.67
C THR A 625 38.87 7.22 -20.92
N GLN A 626 37.53 7.20 -20.98
CA GLN A 626 36.71 8.37 -21.30
C GLN A 626 35.40 8.31 -20.51
N LEU A 627 34.97 9.46 -20.00
CA LEU A 627 33.63 9.70 -19.47
C LEU A 627 32.96 10.77 -20.34
N GLU A 628 31.84 10.41 -20.97
CA GLU A 628 30.96 11.35 -21.67
C GLU A 628 29.67 11.50 -20.86
N ALA A 629 29.36 12.72 -20.40
CA ALA A 629 28.11 13.03 -19.72
C ALA A 629 27.26 13.98 -20.57
N ARG A 630 26.03 13.58 -20.85
CA ARG A 630 25.02 14.36 -21.56
C ARG A 630 24.01 14.88 -20.56
N PHE A 631 23.96 16.20 -20.39
CA PHE A 631 23.06 16.89 -19.47
C PHE A 631 22.00 17.68 -20.24
N VAL A 632 20.72 17.43 -19.96
CA VAL A 632 19.59 18.06 -20.65
C VAL A 632 18.66 18.71 -19.63
N PRO A 633 18.86 20.00 -19.29
CA PRO A 633 17.95 20.75 -18.45
C PRO A 633 16.82 21.43 -19.24
N THR A 634 15.65 21.53 -18.65
CA THR A 634 14.51 22.29 -19.21
C THR A 634 14.76 23.80 -19.10
N GLU A 635 15.40 24.40 -20.10
CA GLU A 635 15.78 25.84 -20.03
C GLU A 635 14.59 26.80 -19.99
N PHE A 636 13.47 26.45 -20.62
CA PHE A 636 12.27 27.27 -20.63
C PHE A 636 11.01 26.42 -20.80
N ASP A 637 10.08 26.52 -19.85
CA ASP A 637 8.74 25.95 -19.94
C ASP A 637 7.73 27.08 -20.18
N LEU A 638 6.98 26.96 -21.29
CA LEU A 638 5.98 27.93 -21.71
C LEU A 638 4.68 27.80 -20.92
N ASP A 639 4.37 26.61 -20.41
CA ASP A 639 3.10 26.34 -19.71
C ASP A 639 3.15 26.91 -18.28
N THR A 640 4.29 26.74 -17.60
CA THR A 640 4.52 27.32 -16.27
C THR A 640 5.19 28.71 -16.29
N ALA A 641 5.68 29.15 -17.46
CA ALA A 641 6.46 30.37 -17.64
C ALA A 641 7.69 30.44 -16.71
N GLN A 642 8.38 29.32 -16.60
CA GLN A 642 9.62 29.15 -15.82
C GLN A 642 10.81 29.02 -16.76
N GLY A 643 11.98 29.45 -16.30
CA GLY A 643 13.22 29.28 -17.05
C GLY A 643 14.41 29.13 -16.12
N GLY A 644 15.36 28.29 -16.55
CA GLY A 644 16.52 27.90 -15.78
C GLY A 644 17.80 27.96 -16.60
N ALA A 645 18.91 28.26 -15.93
CA ALA A 645 20.25 28.08 -16.44
C ALA A 645 20.99 27.20 -15.42
N LEU A 646 21.02 25.89 -15.71
CA LEU A 646 21.71 24.90 -14.91
C LEU A 646 23.06 24.53 -15.53
N GLN A 647 23.95 24.02 -14.70
CA GLN A 647 25.23 23.45 -15.07
C GLN A 647 25.44 22.13 -14.31
N LEU A 648 26.07 21.17 -14.98
CA LEU A 648 26.49 19.92 -14.37
C LEU A 648 27.95 20.07 -13.89
N GLU A 649 28.19 19.71 -12.64
CA GLU A 649 29.51 19.59 -12.04
C GLU A 649 29.88 18.12 -11.95
N ILE A 650 31.13 17.76 -12.29
CA ILE A 650 31.63 16.38 -12.26
C ILE A 650 32.99 16.39 -11.57
N ASP A 651 33.15 15.56 -10.55
CA ASP A 651 34.39 15.30 -9.83
C ASP A 651 34.72 13.81 -9.96
N LEU A 652 35.73 13.46 -10.76
CA LEU A 652 36.07 12.07 -11.10
C LEU A 652 36.70 11.28 -9.95
N GLY A 653 37.10 11.94 -8.85
CA GLY A 653 37.87 11.32 -7.76
C GLY A 653 37.46 11.76 -6.36
N GLU A 654 36.31 12.42 -6.21
CA GLU A 654 35.83 13.05 -4.97
C GLU A 654 36.91 13.92 -4.29
N ASP A 655 37.74 14.59 -5.08
CA ASP A 655 38.85 15.43 -4.58
C ASP A 655 38.44 16.89 -4.34
N GLY A 656 37.18 17.21 -4.63
CA GLY A 656 36.55 18.52 -4.51
C GLY A 656 36.81 19.43 -5.71
N SER A 657 37.36 18.91 -6.81
CA SER A 657 37.58 19.67 -8.04
C SER A 657 36.52 19.35 -9.10
N ASN A 658 36.12 20.37 -9.85
CA ASN A 658 35.16 20.22 -10.95
C ASN A 658 35.94 19.98 -12.25
N ASP A 659 36.11 18.71 -12.61
CA ASP A 659 36.81 18.24 -13.81
C ASP A 659 36.06 18.59 -15.11
N ALA A 660 34.73 18.76 -15.02
CA ALA A 660 33.90 19.21 -16.14
C ALA A 660 34.13 20.67 -16.55
N GLN A 661 34.81 21.47 -15.71
CA GLN A 661 34.98 22.90 -15.94
C GLN A 661 35.73 23.21 -17.24
N GLY A 662 34.99 23.72 -18.24
CA GLY A 662 35.54 24.10 -19.55
C GLY A 662 35.68 22.94 -20.55
N SER A 663 35.29 21.73 -20.15
CA SER A 663 35.29 20.52 -20.98
C SER A 663 33.92 20.21 -21.59
N CYS A 664 32.87 20.94 -21.18
CA CYS A 664 31.53 20.78 -21.72
C CYS A 664 31.28 21.68 -22.95
N SER A 665 30.61 21.11 -23.96
CA SER A 665 30.18 21.82 -25.16
C SER A 665 28.67 21.70 -25.37
N ARG A 666 28.03 22.77 -25.84
CA ARG A 666 26.58 22.78 -26.07
C ARG A 666 26.25 22.26 -27.47
N VAL A 667 25.37 21.25 -27.53
CA VAL A 667 24.83 20.69 -28.77
C VAL A 667 23.30 20.74 -28.68
N SER A 668 22.68 21.68 -29.40
CA SER A 668 21.24 21.95 -29.32
C SER A 668 20.83 22.38 -27.90
N ASP A 669 20.06 21.52 -27.24
CA ASP A 669 19.45 21.60 -25.91
C ASP A 669 20.23 20.79 -24.86
N ALA A 670 21.25 20.04 -25.28
CA ALA A 670 22.10 19.26 -24.39
C ALA A 670 23.48 19.91 -24.19
N TRP A 671 24.03 19.75 -22.99
CA TRP A 671 25.44 19.95 -22.68
C TRP A 671 26.14 18.61 -22.69
N ILE A 672 27.22 18.48 -23.46
CA ILE A 672 28.03 17.26 -23.54
C ILE A 672 29.39 17.55 -22.93
N CYS A 673 29.69 16.92 -21.82
CA CYS A 673 30.96 16.98 -21.10
C CYS A 673 31.78 15.74 -21.44
N ASP A 674 32.94 15.93 -22.05
CA ASP A 674 33.84 14.86 -22.48
C ASP A 674 35.14 14.95 -21.67
N LEU A 675 35.41 13.96 -20.83
CA LEU A 675 36.51 13.92 -19.88
C LEU A 675 37.44 12.73 -20.12
N ASP A 676 38.74 13.00 -20.18
CA ASP A 676 39.77 11.96 -20.15
C ASP A 676 39.86 11.36 -18.74
N VAL A 677 39.77 10.02 -18.63
CA VAL A 677 39.85 9.31 -17.35
C VAL A 677 41.23 8.66 -17.21
N GLU A 678 41.96 9.03 -16.16
CA GLU A 678 43.26 8.47 -15.83
C GLU A 678 43.15 7.33 -14.82
N SER A 679 44.19 6.48 -14.73
CA SER A 679 44.22 5.34 -13.81
C SER A 679 44.11 5.69 -12.33
N SER A 680 44.26 6.97 -11.95
CA SER A 680 44.02 7.46 -10.59
C SER A 680 42.54 7.51 -10.22
N HIS A 681 41.63 7.53 -11.19
CA HIS A 681 40.17 7.60 -10.99
C HIS A 681 39.50 6.22 -11.09
N TRP A 682 40.27 5.15 -11.28
CA TRP A 682 39.72 3.80 -11.42
C TRP A 682 39.36 3.20 -10.07
N ASN A 683 38.25 2.46 -10.05
CA ASN A 683 37.69 1.85 -8.85
C ASN A 683 37.41 2.90 -7.75
N SER A 684 36.88 4.04 -8.17
CA SER A 684 36.36 5.08 -7.30
C SER A 684 35.02 5.60 -7.82
N TRP A 685 34.29 6.30 -6.97
CA TRP A 685 33.07 7.00 -7.35
C TRP A 685 33.42 8.36 -7.94
N ALA A 686 32.75 8.70 -9.05
CA ALA A 686 32.67 10.06 -9.53
C ALA A 686 31.42 10.72 -8.93
N HIS A 687 31.57 11.93 -8.40
CA HIS A 687 30.49 12.74 -7.86
C HIS A 687 29.98 13.71 -8.92
N PHE A 688 28.67 13.76 -9.06
CA PHE A 688 27.95 14.67 -9.95
C PHE A 688 27.07 15.57 -9.08
N ASP A 689 26.97 16.84 -9.47
CA ASP A 689 26.05 17.78 -8.83
C ASP A 689 25.46 18.73 -9.88
N VAL A 690 24.22 19.15 -9.67
CA VAL A 690 23.54 20.11 -10.55
C VAL A 690 23.37 21.43 -9.82
N THR A 691 24.00 22.47 -10.36
CA THR A 691 23.93 23.82 -9.79
C THR A 691 23.40 24.80 -10.81
N GLY A 692 22.78 25.89 -10.36
CA GLY A 692 22.21 26.83 -11.32
C GLY A 692 21.44 28.00 -10.74
N GLN A 693 20.71 28.65 -11.63
CA GLN A 693 19.76 29.71 -11.31
C GLN A 693 18.50 29.51 -12.12
N ALA A 694 17.35 29.77 -11.52
CA ALA A 694 16.07 29.74 -12.21
C ALA A 694 15.19 30.94 -11.84
N PHE A 695 14.19 31.20 -12.68
CA PHE A 695 13.21 32.25 -12.47
C PHE A 695 11.82 31.79 -12.90
N THR A 696 10.81 32.26 -12.16
CA THR A 696 9.40 32.01 -12.46
C THR A 696 8.71 33.34 -12.75
N PHE A 697 8.05 33.49 -13.91
CA PHE A 697 7.42 34.75 -14.31
C PHE A 697 5.98 34.93 -13.78
N LEU A 698 5.18 33.85 -13.73
CA LEU A 698 3.75 33.90 -13.36
C LEU A 698 3.46 33.52 -11.89
N GLY A 699 4.41 32.88 -11.19
CA GLY A 699 4.23 32.36 -9.83
C GLY A 699 3.83 33.42 -8.80
N ILE A 700 4.33 34.65 -8.92
CA ILE A 700 4.01 35.78 -8.03
C ILE A 700 2.50 36.12 -8.02
N LEU A 701 1.75 35.75 -9.07
CA LEU A 701 0.32 36.04 -9.18
C LEU A 701 -0.57 34.97 -8.53
N ASN A 702 -0.09 33.74 -8.43
CA ASN A 702 -0.87 32.59 -7.93
C ASN A 702 -0.64 32.35 -6.43
N ASP A 703 0.61 32.44 -5.98
CA ASP A 703 0.97 32.40 -4.56
C ASP A 703 2.17 33.36 -4.32
N PRO A 704 1.91 34.59 -3.87
CA PRO A 704 2.97 35.57 -3.64
C PRO A 704 3.84 35.25 -2.41
N GLU A 705 3.46 34.29 -1.58
CA GLU A 705 4.19 33.88 -0.39
C GLU A 705 5.13 32.69 -0.67
N PHE A 706 4.73 31.79 -1.57
CA PHE A 706 5.49 30.62 -1.99
C PHE A 706 5.48 30.44 -3.51
N PHE A 707 6.54 30.86 -4.19
CA PHE A 707 6.74 30.51 -5.59
C PHE A 707 8.13 29.93 -5.80
N GLU A 708 8.16 28.89 -6.61
CA GLU A 708 9.29 28.02 -6.84
C GLU A 708 9.58 27.99 -8.33
N SER A 709 10.84 27.86 -8.68
CA SER A 709 11.26 27.49 -10.03
C SER A 709 11.71 26.05 -10.00
N ARG A 710 11.06 25.21 -10.80
CA ARG A 710 11.34 23.79 -10.95
C ARG A 710 11.93 23.59 -12.33
N ILE A 711 13.12 23.01 -12.42
CA ILE A 711 13.83 22.80 -13.67
C ILE A 711 14.16 21.31 -13.77
N PRO A 712 13.26 20.52 -14.36
CA PRO A 712 13.51 19.12 -14.64
C PRO A 712 14.71 18.96 -15.57
N TYR A 713 15.53 17.96 -15.31
CA TYR A 713 16.68 17.62 -16.12
C TYR A 713 16.89 16.11 -16.23
N THR A 714 17.68 15.70 -17.23
CA THR A 714 18.21 14.34 -17.32
C THR A 714 19.73 14.37 -17.44
N VAL A 715 20.39 13.35 -16.91
CA VAL A 715 21.82 13.11 -17.10
C VAL A 715 22.01 11.69 -17.63
N ASP A 716 22.67 11.57 -18.78
CA ASP A 716 23.09 10.30 -19.36
C ASP A 716 24.63 10.23 -19.30
N VAL A 717 25.20 9.30 -18.55
CA VAL A 717 26.66 9.09 -18.46
C VAL A 717 27.04 7.84 -19.24
N THR A 718 28.06 7.94 -20.08
CA THR A 718 28.65 6.81 -20.81
C THR A 718 30.16 6.76 -20.55
N LEU A 719 30.65 5.60 -20.10
CA LEU A 719 32.05 5.33 -19.87
C LEU A 719 32.59 4.42 -20.98
N THR A 720 33.73 4.76 -21.58
CA THR A 720 34.40 3.91 -22.59
C THR A 720 35.66 3.28 -21.99
N LEU A 721 35.78 1.96 -22.07
CA LEU A 721 36.82 1.15 -21.45
C LEU A 721 37.87 0.64 -22.46
N ASP A 722 39.14 0.58 -22.05
CA ASP A 722 40.19 -0.15 -22.76
C ASP A 722 40.11 -1.64 -22.45
N LEU A 723 39.59 -2.41 -23.41
CA LEU A 723 39.47 -3.88 -23.33
C LEU A 723 40.71 -4.63 -23.82
N SER A 724 41.87 -3.98 -23.90
CA SER A 724 43.14 -4.65 -24.22
C SER A 724 43.52 -5.75 -23.21
N GLN A 725 42.93 -5.72 -22.01
CA GLN A 725 42.89 -6.80 -21.02
C GLN A 725 41.43 -7.04 -20.59
N PRO A 726 41.10 -8.24 -20.08
CA PRO A 726 39.75 -8.50 -19.57
C PRO A 726 39.41 -7.54 -18.43
N VAL A 727 38.20 -6.99 -18.46
CA VAL A 727 37.65 -6.12 -17.42
C VAL A 727 36.42 -6.80 -16.83
N ASP A 728 36.40 -6.87 -15.51
CA ASP A 728 35.26 -7.37 -14.74
C ASP A 728 34.72 -6.21 -13.89
N ILE A 729 33.44 -5.93 -14.03
CA ILE A 729 32.72 -4.91 -13.27
C ILE A 729 31.96 -5.60 -12.16
N SER A 730 32.38 -5.30 -10.92
CA SER A 730 31.67 -5.62 -9.70
C SER A 730 31.52 -4.32 -8.91
N ILE A 731 30.29 -3.89 -8.64
CA ILE A 731 30.01 -2.64 -7.92
C ILE A 731 29.64 -3.01 -6.49
N GLU A 732 30.35 -2.43 -5.53
CA GLU A 732 29.90 -2.44 -4.14
C GLU A 732 28.99 -1.22 -3.96
N GLN A 733 27.70 -1.47 -3.74
CA GLN A 733 26.71 -0.41 -3.55
C GLN A 733 27.09 0.47 -2.36
N ARG A 734 26.86 1.77 -2.50
CA ARG A 734 27.10 2.71 -1.39
C ARG A 734 25.97 2.56 -0.37
N PRO A 735 26.28 2.56 0.94
CA PRO A 735 25.23 2.63 1.95
C PRO A 735 24.41 3.93 1.86
N ASP A 736 25.01 5.01 1.37
CA ASP A 736 24.42 6.35 1.34
C ASP A 736 23.76 6.75 -0.01
N PHE A 737 23.73 5.83 -0.99
CA PHE A 737 23.21 6.08 -2.33
C PHE A 737 23.03 4.79 -3.15
N TYR A 738 21.97 4.68 -3.95
CA TYR A 738 21.80 3.62 -4.95
C TYR A 738 22.20 4.11 -6.34
N SER A 739 23.12 3.41 -7.00
CA SER A 739 23.54 3.69 -8.38
C SER A 739 23.88 2.38 -9.07
N ASP A 740 23.66 2.30 -10.39
CA ASP A 740 24.01 1.11 -11.15
C ASP A 740 24.87 1.45 -12.38
N LEU A 741 25.42 0.42 -13.01
CA LEU A 741 26.01 0.56 -14.34
C LEU A 741 25.52 -0.56 -15.24
N ASP A 742 25.19 -0.15 -16.44
CA ASP A 742 24.62 -1.01 -17.46
C ASP A 742 25.50 -1.08 -18.71
N PRO A 743 25.48 -2.19 -19.46
CA PRO A 743 26.07 -2.23 -20.79
C PRO A 743 25.39 -1.22 -21.72
N ALA A 744 26.19 -0.53 -22.53
CA ALA A 744 25.70 0.42 -23.51
C ALA A 744 26.04 -0.02 -24.94
N ALA A 745 25.48 0.67 -25.93
CA ALA A 745 25.86 0.46 -27.33
C ALA A 745 27.39 0.65 -27.52
N PRO A 746 28.06 -0.25 -28.28
CA PRO A 746 29.51 -0.21 -28.44
C PRO A 746 29.98 1.06 -29.15
N SER A 747 31.21 1.49 -28.83
CA SER A 747 31.83 2.65 -29.46
C SER A 747 32.14 2.39 -30.94
N ASP A 748 32.36 3.47 -31.70
CA ASP A 748 32.83 3.39 -33.09
C ASP A 748 34.20 2.69 -33.23
N ALA A 749 34.96 2.59 -32.13
CA ALA A 749 36.28 1.96 -32.08
C ALA A 749 36.23 0.49 -31.63
N TYR A 750 35.05 -0.02 -31.23
CA TYR A 750 34.87 -1.40 -30.78
C TYR A 750 35.17 -2.41 -31.91
N ASP A 751 35.90 -3.47 -31.57
CA ASP A 751 36.22 -4.58 -32.46
C ASP A 751 35.75 -5.90 -31.82
N SER A 752 35.16 -6.78 -32.63
CA SER A 752 34.71 -8.12 -32.22
C SER A 752 35.83 -9.02 -31.68
N ASP A 753 37.10 -8.69 -31.93
CA ASP A 753 38.22 -9.36 -31.26
C ASP A 753 38.19 -9.18 -29.72
N TYR A 754 37.41 -8.23 -29.21
CA TYR A 754 37.17 -8.00 -27.78
C TYR A 754 35.84 -8.58 -27.26
N ASP A 755 35.12 -9.40 -28.04
CA ASP A 755 33.90 -10.08 -27.58
C ASP A 755 34.16 -10.87 -26.28
N GLY A 756 33.30 -10.67 -25.28
CA GLY A 756 33.40 -11.31 -23.95
C GLY A 756 34.56 -10.85 -23.08
N MET A 757 35.26 -9.77 -23.44
CA MET A 757 36.34 -9.20 -22.62
C MET A 757 35.82 -8.29 -21.51
N LEU A 758 34.60 -7.76 -21.65
CA LEU A 758 33.89 -7.05 -20.59
C LEU A 758 32.89 -8.01 -19.94
N THR A 759 32.94 -8.10 -18.61
CA THR A 759 32.06 -8.97 -17.82
C THR A 759 31.48 -8.20 -16.65
N PHE A 760 30.23 -8.49 -16.28
CA PHE A 760 29.60 -8.02 -15.06
C PHE A 760 29.47 -9.17 -14.08
N THR A 761 30.09 -9.05 -12.91
CA THR A 761 29.92 -10.00 -11.81
C THR A 761 29.00 -9.36 -10.76
N ARG A 762 27.74 -9.81 -10.73
CA ARG A 762 26.66 -9.22 -9.90
C ARG A 762 25.63 -10.27 -9.48
N PRO A 763 24.80 -9.99 -8.45
CA PRO A 763 23.70 -10.88 -8.08
C PRO A 763 22.63 -10.94 -9.18
N VAL A 764 21.94 -12.08 -9.27
CA VAL A 764 21.00 -12.41 -10.35
C VAL A 764 19.77 -13.13 -9.79
N TYR A 765 18.60 -12.86 -10.38
CA TYR A 765 17.45 -13.75 -10.30
C TYR A 765 17.49 -14.77 -11.46
N ASP A 766 17.99 -15.97 -11.17
CA ASP A 766 18.10 -17.08 -12.14
C ASP A 766 16.79 -17.90 -12.16
N GLN A 767 15.89 -17.50 -13.06
CA GLN A 767 14.61 -18.18 -13.24
C GLN A 767 14.79 -19.59 -13.83
N GLN A 768 15.86 -19.83 -14.61
CA GLN A 768 16.14 -21.16 -15.16
C GLN A 768 16.48 -22.18 -14.05
N ALA A 769 17.24 -21.77 -13.04
CA ALA A 769 17.61 -22.62 -11.92
C ALA A 769 16.37 -23.15 -11.17
N VAL A 770 15.42 -22.27 -10.87
CA VAL A 770 14.15 -22.62 -10.21
C VAL A 770 13.25 -23.43 -11.14
N PHE A 771 13.09 -22.99 -12.39
CA PHE A 771 12.18 -23.64 -13.34
C PHE A 771 12.54 -25.12 -13.55
N ALA A 772 13.82 -25.48 -13.48
CA ALA A 772 14.29 -26.86 -13.55
C ALA A 772 13.92 -27.74 -12.33
N LEU A 773 13.54 -27.13 -11.20
CA LEU A 773 13.15 -27.81 -9.96
C LEU A 773 11.64 -27.98 -9.81
N ILE A 774 10.82 -27.33 -10.65
CA ILE A 774 9.36 -27.40 -10.59
C ILE A 774 8.92 -28.86 -10.79
N MET A 775 8.30 -29.43 -9.77
CA MET A 775 7.72 -30.77 -9.83
C MET A 775 6.26 -30.69 -10.26
N PRO A 776 5.82 -31.44 -11.29
CA PRO A 776 4.41 -31.47 -11.67
C PRO A 776 3.54 -31.93 -10.50
N LYS A 777 2.51 -31.16 -10.16
CA LYS A 777 1.46 -31.64 -9.26
C LYS A 777 0.53 -32.56 -10.03
N GLU A 778 0.31 -33.78 -9.51
CA GLU A 778 -0.80 -34.59 -9.99
C GLU A 778 -2.09 -33.90 -9.54
N THR A 779 -2.73 -33.15 -10.43
CA THR A 779 -4.12 -32.79 -10.24
C THR A 779 -4.89 -34.09 -10.07
N MET A 780 -5.35 -34.38 -8.85
CA MET A 780 -6.44 -35.35 -8.69
C MET A 780 -7.59 -34.74 -9.47
N SER A 781 -7.78 -35.21 -10.70
CA SER A 781 -9.06 -35.07 -11.37
C SER A 781 -10.04 -35.77 -10.43
N GLU A 782 -10.75 -35.00 -9.61
CA GLU A 782 -12.06 -35.45 -9.19
C GLU A 782 -12.78 -35.78 -10.49
N ASP A 783 -13.01 -37.07 -10.73
CA ASP A 783 -14.02 -37.55 -11.65
C ASP A 783 -15.39 -37.08 -11.11
N SER A 784 -15.63 -35.77 -11.15
CA SER A 784 -16.93 -35.10 -11.02
C SER A 784 -17.20 -34.39 -12.36
N ASP A 785 -17.17 -35.19 -13.41
CA ASP A 785 -17.60 -34.86 -14.76
C ASP A 785 -19.11 -34.58 -14.78
N ASP A 786 -19.53 -33.42 -14.27
CA ASP A 786 -20.91 -32.90 -14.38
C ASP A 786 -20.92 -31.37 -14.44
N GLY A 787 -20.05 -30.79 -15.28
CA GLY A 787 -20.19 -29.41 -15.74
C GLY A 787 -21.43 -29.24 -16.62
N PHE A 788 -22.18 -28.15 -16.42
CA PHE A 788 -23.40 -27.78 -17.16
C PHE A 788 -23.33 -27.95 -18.69
N PHE A 789 -22.13 -27.81 -19.28
CA PHE A 789 -21.87 -27.99 -20.71
C PHE A 789 -21.57 -29.44 -21.14
N SER A 790 -21.02 -30.29 -20.27
CA SER A 790 -20.84 -31.73 -20.55
C SER A 790 -22.20 -32.46 -20.52
N ALA A 791 -23.11 -32.04 -19.62
CA ALA A 791 -24.50 -32.49 -19.61
C ALA A 791 -25.24 -32.14 -20.92
N PHE A 792 -24.94 -30.98 -21.52
CA PHE A 792 -25.46 -30.61 -22.84
C PHE A 792 -24.82 -31.43 -23.97
N GLY A 793 -23.51 -31.68 -23.92
CA GLY A 793 -22.79 -32.52 -24.88
C GLY A 793 -23.26 -33.97 -24.87
N ASN A 794 -23.49 -34.54 -23.68
CA ASN A 794 -23.98 -35.91 -23.48
C ASN A 794 -25.45 -36.09 -23.87
N LEU A 795 -26.26 -35.03 -23.80
CA LEU A 795 -27.64 -35.05 -24.30
C LEU A 795 -27.67 -35.11 -25.84
N PHE A 796 -26.73 -34.44 -26.52
CA PHE A 796 -26.61 -34.42 -27.97
C PHE A 796 -25.96 -35.68 -28.54
N SER A 797 -24.98 -36.27 -27.85
CA SER A 797 -24.27 -37.48 -28.30
C SER A 797 -25.13 -38.74 -28.16
N ASN A 798 -25.90 -38.88 -27.06
CA ASN A 798 -26.63 -40.11 -26.75
C ASN A 798 -28.03 -40.21 -27.40
N TYR A 799 -28.59 -39.09 -27.89
CA TYR A 799 -29.98 -39.05 -28.38
C TYR A 799 -30.13 -38.54 -29.84
N PHE A 800 -29.07 -38.64 -30.65
CA PHE A 800 -29.08 -38.24 -32.08
C PHE A 800 -30.21 -38.90 -32.88
N GLY A 801 -30.62 -40.12 -32.50
CA GLY A 801 -31.73 -40.86 -33.13
C GLY A 801 -33.14 -40.45 -32.68
N THR A 802 -33.33 -40.03 -31.43
CA THR A 802 -34.65 -39.69 -30.87
C THR A 802 -34.95 -38.19 -30.94
N ALA A 803 -33.94 -37.33 -30.94
CA ALA A 803 -34.08 -35.89 -31.15
C ALA A 803 -34.61 -35.55 -32.55
N SER A 804 -34.28 -36.36 -33.57
CA SER A 804 -34.78 -36.19 -34.94
C SER A 804 -36.30 -36.36 -35.05
N PHE A 805 -36.91 -37.18 -34.19
CA PHE A 805 -38.37 -37.38 -34.17
C PHE A 805 -39.09 -36.25 -33.41
N PHE A 806 -38.49 -35.73 -32.34
CA PHE A 806 -39.01 -34.61 -31.57
C PHE A 806 -38.91 -33.28 -32.36
N PHE A 807 -37.81 -33.05 -33.07
CA PHE A 807 -37.66 -31.86 -33.93
C PHE A 807 -38.67 -31.85 -35.08
N LEU A 808 -38.98 -33.01 -35.69
CA LEU A 808 -40.01 -33.11 -36.72
C LEU A 808 -41.41 -32.82 -36.16
N PHE A 809 -41.69 -33.24 -34.92
CA PHE A 809 -42.97 -33.01 -34.24
C PHE A 809 -43.14 -31.53 -33.83
N VAL A 810 -42.07 -30.89 -33.35
CA VAL A 810 -42.06 -29.44 -33.01
C VAL A 810 -42.15 -28.58 -34.28
N LEU A 811 -41.47 -28.94 -35.38
CA LEU A 811 -41.60 -28.25 -36.67
C LEU A 811 -42.99 -28.39 -37.29
N LEU A 812 -43.61 -29.57 -37.23
CA LEU A 812 -44.97 -29.79 -37.71
C LEU A 812 -46.00 -29.04 -36.85
N SER A 813 -45.76 -28.92 -35.54
CA SER A 813 -46.60 -28.14 -34.62
C SER A 813 -46.44 -26.63 -34.84
N ALA A 814 -45.22 -26.15 -35.07
CA ALA A 814 -44.92 -24.74 -35.37
C ALA A 814 -45.47 -24.31 -36.74
N LEU A 815 -45.43 -25.17 -37.76
CA LEU A 815 -46.05 -24.93 -39.07
C LEU A 815 -47.59 -24.92 -38.98
N GLY A 816 -48.18 -25.75 -38.11
CA GLY A 816 -49.63 -25.76 -37.84
C GLY A 816 -50.12 -24.47 -37.14
N ILE A 817 -49.32 -23.91 -36.24
CA ILE A 817 -49.62 -22.64 -35.56
C ILE A 817 -49.38 -21.44 -36.49
N GLY A 818 -48.34 -21.47 -37.32
CA GLY A 818 -48.04 -20.42 -38.31
C GLY A 818 -49.13 -20.24 -39.38
N TYR A 819 -49.81 -21.32 -39.77
CA TYR A 819 -50.93 -21.26 -40.72
C TYR A 819 -52.21 -20.66 -40.10
N MET A 820 -52.45 -20.87 -38.81
CA MET A 820 -53.60 -20.25 -38.11
C MET A 820 -53.41 -18.75 -37.86
N VAL A 821 -52.20 -18.31 -37.51
CA VAL A 821 -51.90 -16.89 -37.21
C VAL A 821 -51.89 -16.01 -38.47
N ARG A 822 -51.53 -16.56 -39.65
CA ARG A 822 -51.52 -15.82 -40.91
C ARG A 822 -52.91 -15.56 -41.50
N SER A 823 -53.94 -16.30 -41.08
CA SER A 823 -55.31 -16.13 -41.58
C SER A 823 -56.12 -15.03 -40.88
N SER A 824 -55.64 -14.48 -39.76
CA SER A 824 -56.44 -13.62 -38.87
C SER A 824 -56.06 -12.14 -38.84
N ARG A 825 -55.11 -11.67 -39.66
CA ARG A 825 -54.76 -10.24 -39.73
C ARG A 825 -54.55 -9.75 -41.15
N ILE A 826 -55.67 -9.44 -41.81
CA ILE A 826 -55.75 -8.56 -42.97
C ILE A 826 -56.59 -7.32 -42.57
N GLU A 827 -56.18 -6.16 -43.09
CA GLU A 827 -56.80 -4.80 -43.09
C GLU A 827 -56.50 -3.85 -41.92
N GLN A 828 -55.55 -2.91 -42.06
CA GLN A 828 -55.70 -1.59 -42.70
C GLN A 828 -54.39 -0.76 -42.63
N PRO A 829 -54.12 0.20 -43.56
CA PRO A 829 -52.82 0.87 -43.71
C PRO A 829 -52.75 2.25 -43.03
N LYS A 830 -51.58 2.67 -42.53
CA LYS A 830 -51.27 4.09 -42.28
C LYS A 830 -49.86 4.44 -42.79
N MET A 831 -49.84 5.54 -43.56
CA MET A 831 -48.73 6.08 -44.33
C MET A 831 -47.63 6.70 -43.47
N LEU A 832 -46.39 6.61 -43.96
CA LEU A 832 -45.21 7.32 -43.47
C LEU A 832 -45.07 8.67 -44.20
N ILE A 833 -44.79 9.75 -43.45
CA ILE A 833 -44.35 11.05 -43.96
C ILE A 833 -42.87 11.19 -43.58
N PRO A 834 -41.95 11.54 -44.51
CA PRO A 834 -40.54 11.78 -44.20
C PRO A 834 -40.28 13.27 -43.93
N SER A 835 -39.42 13.57 -42.96
CA SER A 835 -38.79 14.90 -42.84
C SER A 835 -37.27 14.73 -42.65
N SER A 836 -36.54 15.33 -43.59
CA SER A 836 -35.08 15.50 -43.65
C SER A 836 -34.69 16.91 -43.20
N VAL A 837 -33.55 17.07 -42.49
CA VAL A 837 -32.60 18.22 -42.53
C VAL A 837 -31.29 17.69 -41.88
N ASP A 838 -30.27 17.33 -42.65
CA ASP A 838 -29.10 18.11 -43.12
C ASP A 838 -28.13 18.56 -42.01
N ALA A 839 -26.89 18.05 -42.10
CA ALA A 839 -25.70 18.47 -41.37
C ALA A 839 -24.84 19.34 -42.30
N GLU A 840 -24.39 20.51 -41.81
CA GLU A 840 -23.53 21.43 -42.54
C GLU A 840 -22.20 21.58 -41.80
N LEU A 841 -21.12 21.32 -42.53
CA LEU A 841 -19.71 21.58 -42.21
C LEU A 841 -19.44 23.09 -42.22
N LEU A 842 -18.64 23.60 -41.28
CA LEU A 842 -17.80 24.78 -41.51
C LEU A 842 -16.47 24.68 -40.75
N GLU A 843 -15.38 24.87 -41.51
CA GLU A 843 -14.03 25.21 -41.09
C GLU A 843 -13.99 26.67 -40.56
N ASP A 844 -13.30 26.88 -39.44
CA ASP A 844 -12.18 27.85 -39.25
C ASP A 844 -11.57 27.67 -37.85
#